data_AF-A0A0L6WCM3-F1
#
_entry.id   AF-A0A0L6WCM3-F1
#
_cell.length_a   1.000
_cell.length_b   1.000
_cell.length_c   1.000
_cell.angle_alpha   90.00
_cell.angle_beta   90.00
_cell.angle_gamma   90.00
#
_symmetry.space_group_name_H-M   'P 1'
#
loop_
_entity.id
_entity.type
_entity.pdbx_description
1 polymer ?
#
loop_
_entity_poly.entity_id
_entity_poly.type
_entity_poly.pdbx_seq_one_letter_code
_entity_poly.pdbx_strand_id
1 'polypeptide(L)'
;MSNSNAGPSSAPVHHDLPRPNSLPRASSVPLHPSGYTVGFVYSTEMMSHFSPTGHPETPHRISSIYNALTVNHHIVKMKWIPIRPVKKEEALLVHSEDHWDKVQAIKDMTDQEMANSTEYYEQLSLYVMQGTTRAALLSCGGVIEACLAVARGELQKTFAIVRPPGHHAEPDEHMGFCFFNNVAVATRVVQQLTPIKKILILDWDVHHGNGTQRAFNDDPSVLYISLHRYEQGTFYPCGPFGGMQSCGEGPGLGYSVNIPWPGRGMTDADYIYAFQKIVMPIAMEFAPELVIISAGFDAAEGDDLGECHVSPAGYAHMTHMLAGLAGGRLVVALEGGYNLDSISRSALAVTNVLLGEAPGALPPMVAGEEATETVFLVAHEQNKFWKSVDPKSCEPREGLEEISFSIPEVLKAHRQHYLYTQHDMMQIPLLTPDLERRFSTQISCTSDLFENNTMVVFLHEFGNLRIQLQSSATLNVEMERSYLLDFSKELLTWVKREGFSLLDANLFPKPAPNSSRTKASEDFGRDILLYLWDNYVQLSGARNVILIGHGPGSRPIMDLLERRTTTVLKSVKAVIQIIGHSTVPAVPKYIDDLAEWYRKNSFVVLPSTHRVLTPTLKPKDLRRHGELIPIDESQVVKLIHRALPGIAEFVNQQLGKQPESS
;
A
#
# COMPACT_ATOMS: atom_id res chain seq x y z
N MET A 1 -30.11 -27.74 -62.00
CA MET A 1 -30.14 -26.48 -62.77
C MET A 1 -31.53 -25.85 -62.60
N SER A 2 -31.53 -24.61 -62.12
CA SER A 2 -32.54 -23.54 -62.26
C SER A 2 -34.05 -23.81 -62.05
N ASN A 3 -34.52 -23.29 -60.91
CA ASN A 3 -35.75 -22.56 -60.62
C ASN A 3 -36.74 -22.24 -61.76
N SER A 4 -38.04 -22.35 -61.44
CA SER A 4 -38.98 -21.23 -61.58
C SER A 4 -40.22 -21.37 -60.68
N ASN A 5 -40.74 -20.21 -60.27
CA ASN A 5 -41.83 -19.92 -59.34
C ASN A 5 -43.18 -20.58 -59.63
N ALA A 6 -43.93 -20.87 -58.57
CA ALA A 6 -45.37 -20.58 -58.47
C ALA A 6 -45.79 -20.58 -56.98
N GLY A 7 -46.53 -19.56 -56.54
CA GLY A 7 -47.23 -19.55 -55.24
C GLY A 7 -48.37 -20.57 -55.21
N PRO A 8 -49.05 -20.75 -54.06
CA PRO A 8 -50.46 -20.36 -54.03
C PRO A 8 -51.02 -19.91 -52.66
N SER A 9 -52.29 -19.53 -52.71
CA SER A 9 -53.16 -18.91 -51.70
C SER A 9 -53.58 -19.77 -50.50
N SER A 10 -53.95 -19.04 -49.44
CA SER A 10 -55.14 -19.18 -48.57
C SER A 10 -55.38 -20.40 -47.67
N ALA A 11 -55.53 -20.08 -46.37
CA ALA A 11 -56.52 -20.54 -45.36
C ALA A 11 -55.87 -21.10 -44.06
N PRO A 12 -56.59 -21.17 -42.91
CA PRO A 12 -57.51 -20.22 -42.29
C PRO A 12 -57.12 -19.88 -40.82
N VAL A 13 -57.86 -18.94 -40.23
CA VAL A 13 -57.79 -18.50 -38.82
C VAL A 13 -58.19 -19.65 -37.88
N HIS A 14 -57.30 -20.02 -36.96
CA HIS A 14 -57.62 -20.83 -35.78
C HIS A 14 -57.56 -19.96 -34.52
N HIS A 15 -58.70 -19.90 -33.82
CA HIS A 15 -58.79 -19.48 -32.43
C HIS A 15 -58.13 -20.55 -31.55
N ASP A 16 -57.07 -20.19 -30.83
CA ASP A 16 -56.57 -20.95 -29.68
C ASP A 16 -56.67 -20.09 -28.41
N LEU A 17 -57.36 -20.65 -27.43
CA LEU A 17 -57.52 -20.15 -26.05
C LEU A 17 -56.16 -20.15 -25.31
N PRO A 18 -55.97 -19.28 -24.30
CA PRO A 18 -54.67 -19.02 -23.72
C PRO A 18 -54.17 -20.19 -22.86
N ARG A 19 -52.95 -20.66 -23.14
CA ARG A 19 -52.18 -21.52 -22.23
C ARG A 19 -51.65 -20.66 -21.06
N PRO A 20 -51.78 -21.10 -19.80
CA PRO A 20 -51.08 -20.48 -18.68
C PRO A 20 -49.62 -20.94 -18.66
N ASN A 21 -48.74 -20.10 -18.11
CA ASN A 21 -47.28 -20.25 -18.03
C ASN A 21 -46.48 -19.85 -19.26
N SER A 22 -46.47 -18.55 -19.54
CA SER A 22 -45.25 -17.87 -19.95
C SER A 22 -44.95 -16.77 -18.95
N LEU A 23 -43.87 -16.94 -18.18
CA LEU A 23 -43.24 -15.85 -17.43
C LEU A 23 -43.10 -14.64 -18.36
N PRO A 24 -43.51 -13.43 -17.94
CA PRO A 24 -43.37 -12.26 -18.80
C PRO A 24 -41.88 -12.06 -19.09
N ARG A 25 -41.50 -12.22 -20.38
CA ARG A 25 -40.25 -11.69 -20.91
C ARG A 25 -40.20 -10.21 -20.51
N ALA A 26 -39.10 -9.79 -19.92
CA ALA A 26 -38.84 -8.42 -19.53
C ALA A 26 -39.27 -7.46 -20.65
N SER A 27 -40.42 -6.80 -20.46
CA SER A 27 -40.81 -5.70 -21.31
C SER A 27 -39.95 -4.53 -20.88
N SER A 28 -38.98 -4.16 -21.71
CA SER A 28 -38.22 -2.91 -21.64
C SER A 28 -39.15 -1.73 -21.94
N VAL A 29 -40.13 -1.52 -21.06
CA VAL A 29 -40.88 -0.27 -20.95
C VAL A 29 -40.17 0.51 -19.85
N PRO A 30 -39.68 1.73 -20.10
CA PRO A 30 -39.23 2.58 -19.02
C PRO A 30 -40.41 2.73 -18.06
N LEU A 31 -40.25 2.30 -16.81
CA LEU A 31 -40.99 2.90 -15.71
C LEU A 31 -40.62 4.38 -15.77
N HIS A 32 -41.40 5.20 -16.47
CA HIS A 32 -41.34 6.63 -16.28
C HIS A 32 -41.84 6.87 -14.86
N PRO A 33 -40.99 7.28 -13.90
CA PRO A 33 -41.53 8.03 -12.78
C PRO A 33 -42.03 9.34 -13.40
N SER A 34 -43.32 9.59 -13.32
CA SER A 34 -43.84 10.93 -13.55
C SER A 34 -43.29 11.83 -12.42
N GLY A 35 -42.11 12.41 -12.62
CA GLY A 35 -41.42 13.21 -11.62
C GLY A 35 -39.91 13.08 -11.76
N TYR A 36 -39.20 14.19 -11.54
CA TYR A 36 -37.74 14.30 -11.48
C TYR A 36 -37.02 13.07 -10.89
N THR A 37 -35.89 12.67 -11.49
CA THR A 37 -35.01 11.61 -10.96
C THR A 37 -33.90 12.15 -10.05
N VAL A 38 -33.58 13.44 -10.20
CA VAL A 38 -32.54 14.15 -9.43
C VAL A 38 -33.19 15.27 -8.63
N GLY A 39 -32.77 15.46 -7.38
CA GLY A 39 -33.18 16.60 -6.56
C GLY A 39 -32.03 17.49 -6.10
N PHE A 40 -32.36 18.66 -5.58
CA PHE A 40 -31.40 19.55 -4.96
C PHE A 40 -31.96 20.21 -3.70
N VAL A 41 -31.08 20.52 -2.77
CA VAL A 41 -31.37 21.36 -1.59
C VAL A 41 -30.61 22.66 -1.73
N TYR A 42 -31.30 23.78 -1.53
CA TYR A 42 -30.72 25.11 -1.50
C TYR A 42 -31.65 26.04 -0.71
N SER A 43 -31.07 26.94 0.09
CA SER A 43 -31.80 28.01 0.76
C SER A 43 -30.89 29.21 0.96
N THR A 44 -31.39 30.40 0.63
CA THR A 44 -30.71 31.67 0.89
C THR A 44 -30.61 32.00 2.38
N GLU A 45 -31.40 31.37 3.25
CA GLU A 45 -31.28 31.56 4.70
C GLU A 45 -29.90 31.11 5.22
N MET A 46 -29.28 30.11 4.59
CA MET A 46 -27.91 29.71 4.95
C MET A 46 -26.88 30.81 4.67
N MET A 47 -27.21 31.83 3.86
CA MET A 47 -26.36 33.01 3.62
C MET A 47 -26.35 33.99 4.80
N SER A 48 -27.17 33.77 5.83
CA SER A 48 -27.15 34.60 7.04
C SER A 48 -25.88 34.44 7.87
N HIS A 49 -25.09 33.39 7.65
CA HIS A 49 -23.76 33.20 8.24
C HIS A 49 -22.70 33.83 7.33
N PHE A 50 -22.06 34.93 7.73
CA PHE A 50 -21.08 35.64 6.92
C PHE A 50 -20.06 36.36 7.80
N SER A 51 -18.87 36.60 7.26
CA SER A 51 -17.84 37.40 7.94
C SER A 51 -17.85 38.85 7.41
N PRO A 52 -18.05 39.88 8.25
CA PRO A 52 -17.95 41.28 7.84
C PRO A 52 -16.53 41.70 7.41
N THR A 53 -15.50 41.04 7.95
CA THR A 53 -14.08 41.34 7.70
C THR A 53 -13.49 40.55 6.53
N GLY A 54 -14.30 39.72 5.86
CA GLY A 54 -13.85 38.79 4.83
C GLY A 54 -13.35 37.47 5.44
N HIS A 55 -13.61 36.37 4.73
CA HIS A 55 -13.22 35.02 5.12
C HIS A 55 -13.29 34.11 3.87
N PRO A 56 -12.48 33.05 3.71
CA PRO A 56 -12.57 32.16 2.53
C PRO A 56 -13.94 31.46 2.42
N GLU A 57 -14.47 30.97 3.54
CA GLU A 57 -15.84 30.46 3.63
C GLU A 57 -16.82 31.65 3.61
N THR A 58 -17.52 31.84 2.48
CA THR A 58 -18.47 32.95 2.27
C THR A 58 -19.84 32.49 1.78
N PRO A 59 -20.90 33.29 1.97
CA PRO A 59 -22.21 33.05 1.36
C PRO A 59 -22.19 32.90 -0.15
N HIS A 60 -21.24 33.53 -0.84
CA HIS A 60 -21.15 33.52 -2.29
C HIS A 60 -20.83 32.13 -2.86
N ARG A 61 -20.29 31.21 -2.05
CA ARG A 61 -20.01 29.82 -2.45
C ARG A 61 -21.27 29.10 -2.93
N ILE A 62 -22.34 29.10 -2.12
CA ILE A 62 -23.60 28.43 -2.48
C ILE A 62 -24.39 29.21 -3.54
N SER A 63 -24.35 30.55 -3.52
CA SER A 63 -25.10 31.35 -4.50
C SER A 63 -24.46 31.29 -5.88
N SER A 64 -23.14 31.19 -5.98
CA SER A 64 -22.42 31.04 -7.26
C SER A 64 -22.71 29.69 -7.91
N ILE A 65 -22.72 28.60 -7.14
CA ILE A 65 -23.16 27.29 -7.61
C ILE A 65 -24.61 27.36 -8.10
N TYR A 66 -25.53 27.86 -7.27
CA TYR A 66 -26.95 27.94 -7.62
C TYR A 66 -27.18 28.78 -8.90
N ASN A 67 -26.46 29.90 -9.04
CA ASN A 67 -26.50 30.74 -10.24
C ASN A 67 -25.96 30.00 -11.47
N ALA A 68 -24.82 29.29 -11.35
CA ALA A 68 -24.26 28.50 -12.44
C ALA A 68 -25.24 27.41 -12.91
N LEU A 69 -25.89 26.71 -11.98
CA LEU A 69 -26.92 25.71 -12.30
C LEU A 69 -28.18 26.34 -12.92
N THR A 70 -28.54 27.55 -12.51
CA THR A 70 -29.70 28.28 -13.04
C THR A 70 -29.44 28.74 -14.48
N VAL A 71 -28.28 29.34 -14.74
CA VAL A 71 -27.87 29.82 -16.07
C VAL A 71 -27.76 28.67 -17.07
N ASN A 72 -27.33 27.48 -16.63
CA ASN A 72 -27.27 26.28 -17.46
C ASN A 72 -28.59 25.48 -17.51
N HIS A 73 -29.69 26.02 -16.98
CA HIS A 73 -31.01 25.39 -16.98
C HIS A 73 -31.06 24.00 -16.30
N HIS A 74 -30.27 23.75 -15.27
CA HIS A 74 -30.29 22.50 -14.50
C HIS A 74 -31.33 22.50 -13.40
N ILE A 75 -31.56 23.65 -12.74
CA ILE A 75 -32.56 23.76 -11.67
C ILE A 75 -33.95 23.33 -12.13
N VAL A 76 -34.34 23.65 -13.38
CA VAL A 76 -35.64 23.25 -13.95
C VAL A 76 -35.74 21.75 -14.25
N LYS A 77 -34.61 21.03 -14.32
CA LYS A 77 -34.51 19.59 -14.53
C LYS A 77 -34.39 18.80 -13.22
N MET A 78 -34.37 19.46 -12.06
CA MET A 78 -34.20 18.85 -10.75
C MET A 78 -35.38 19.19 -9.83
N LYS A 79 -35.71 18.30 -8.90
CA LYS A 79 -36.71 18.57 -7.85
C LYS A 79 -36.09 19.38 -6.74
N TRP A 80 -36.64 20.56 -6.45
CA TRP A 80 -36.31 21.27 -5.22
C TRP A 80 -36.84 20.50 -4.01
N ILE A 81 -35.95 20.19 -3.06
CA ILE A 81 -36.27 19.52 -1.80
C ILE A 81 -36.31 20.61 -0.71
N PRO A 82 -37.46 20.80 -0.05
CA PRO A 82 -37.57 21.77 1.05
C PRO A 82 -36.60 21.43 2.19
N ILE A 83 -35.87 22.45 2.64
CA ILE A 83 -34.96 22.34 3.77
C ILE A 83 -35.70 22.54 5.09
N ARG A 84 -35.22 21.89 6.15
CA ARG A 84 -35.67 22.16 7.52
C ARG A 84 -34.47 22.22 8.47
N PRO A 85 -34.61 22.82 9.66
CA PRO A 85 -33.64 22.67 10.72
C PRO A 85 -33.48 21.21 11.14
N VAL A 86 -32.25 20.76 11.39
CA VAL A 86 -31.97 19.51 12.09
C VAL A 86 -32.58 19.57 13.50
N LYS A 87 -33.11 18.44 13.96
CA LYS A 87 -33.64 18.32 15.33
C LYS A 87 -32.54 17.92 16.30
N LYS A 88 -32.69 18.29 17.58
CA LYS A 88 -31.75 17.87 18.65
C LYS A 88 -31.55 16.35 18.65
N GLU A 89 -32.64 15.59 18.60
CA GLU A 89 -32.61 14.11 18.59
C GLU A 89 -31.83 13.50 17.40
N GLU A 90 -31.79 14.20 16.26
CA GLU A 90 -31.03 13.76 15.08
C GLU A 90 -29.55 14.12 15.22
N ALA A 91 -29.25 15.34 15.66
CA ALA A 91 -27.87 15.79 15.89
C ALA A 91 -27.16 14.93 16.96
N LEU A 92 -27.88 14.54 18.01
CA LEU A 92 -27.37 13.68 19.08
C LEU A 92 -27.05 12.24 18.66
N LEU A 93 -27.36 11.84 17.42
CA LEU A 93 -26.91 10.55 16.89
C LEU A 93 -25.40 10.51 16.60
N VAL A 94 -24.76 11.68 16.51
CA VAL A 94 -23.33 11.84 16.24
C VAL A 94 -22.68 12.73 17.28
N HIS A 95 -23.32 13.84 17.63
CA HIS A 95 -22.74 14.85 18.51
C HIS A 95 -23.18 14.66 19.96
N SER A 96 -22.34 15.07 20.90
CA SER A 96 -22.73 15.13 22.31
C SER A 96 -23.73 16.27 22.59
N GLU A 97 -24.38 16.17 23.74
CA GLU A 97 -25.29 17.22 24.21
C GLU A 97 -24.57 18.56 24.43
N ASP A 98 -23.34 18.51 24.93
CA ASP A 98 -22.48 19.69 25.10
C ASP A 98 -22.21 20.38 23.75
N HIS A 99 -21.86 19.61 22.71
CA HIS A 99 -21.67 20.13 21.36
C HIS A 99 -22.94 20.81 20.83
N TRP A 100 -24.10 20.16 20.97
CA TRP A 100 -25.37 20.77 20.56
C TRP A 100 -25.64 22.09 21.29
N ASP A 101 -25.43 22.13 22.61
CA ASP A 101 -25.68 23.32 23.42
C ASP A 101 -24.69 24.45 23.08
N LYS A 102 -23.41 24.16 22.80
CA LYS A 102 -22.43 25.13 22.27
C LYS A 102 -22.93 25.82 20.99
N VAL A 103 -23.38 25.04 20.01
CA VAL A 103 -23.87 25.59 18.72
C VAL A 103 -25.17 26.39 18.91
N GLN A 104 -26.04 25.96 19.83
CA GLN A 104 -27.26 26.69 20.16
C GLN A 104 -26.97 28.03 20.84
N ALA A 105 -25.98 28.09 21.73
CA ALA A 105 -25.64 29.29 22.50
C ALA A 105 -25.18 30.46 21.61
N ILE A 106 -24.59 30.18 20.44
CA ILE A 106 -24.13 31.21 19.50
C ILE A 106 -25.25 32.19 19.11
N LYS A 107 -26.49 31.72 18.96
CA LYS A 107 -27.64 32.59 18.59
C LYS A 107 -28.02 33.57 19.71
N ASP A 108 -27.60 33.32 20.94
CA ASP A 108 -27.95 34.11 22.12
C ASP A 108 -26.80 35.04 22.53
N MET A 109 -25.64 34.96 21.85
CA MET A 109 -24.49 35.83 22.08
C MET A 109 -24.76 37.26 21.60
N THR A 110 -24.38 38.24 22.41
CA THR A 110 -24.34 39.65 22.03
C THR A 110 -23.15 39.95 21.12
N ASP A 111 -23.19 41.05 20.37
CA ASP A 111 -22.07 41.50 19.52
C ASP A 111 -20.76 41.63 20.32
N GLN A 112 -20.82 42.06 21.58
CA GLN A 112 -19.65 42.17 22.45
C GLN A 112 -19.12 40.81 22.88
N GLU A 113 -19.98 39.85 23.20
CA GLU A 113 -19.56 38.48 23.54
C GLU A 113 -18.93 37.77 22.33
N MET A 114 -19.53 37.94 21.14
CA MET A 114 -18.96 37.43 19.89
C MET A 114 -17.57 38.02 19.65
N ALA A 115 -17.42 39.35 19.77
CA ALA A 115 -16.13 40.02 19.64
C ALA A 115 -15.09 39.50 20.65
N ASN A 116 -15.49 39.30 21.92
CA ASN A 116 -14.61 38.76 22.97
C ASN A 116 -14.23 37.28 22.72
N SER A 117 -15.06 36.52 22.01
CA SER A 117 -14.83 35.10 21.68
C SER A 117 -14.06 34.87 20.37
N THR A 118 -13.70 35.94 19.64
CA THR A 118 -13.07 35.84 18.31
C THR A 118 -11.82 34.96 18.32
N GLU A 119 -10.91 35.19 19.26
CA GLU A 119 -9.65 34.40 19.36
C GLU A 119 -9.91 32.91 19.62
N TYR A 120 -10.94 32.58 20.41
CA TYR A 120 -11.32 31.18 20.68
C TYR A 120 -11.80 30.48 19.40
N TYR A 121 -12.68 31.12 18.62
CA TYR A 121 -13.18 30.54 17.38
C TYR A 121 -12.11 30.49 16.28
N GLU A 122 -11.22 31.49 16.19
CA GLU A 122 -10.11 31.49 15.23
C GLU A 122 -9.15 30.32 15.48
N GLN A 123 -8.87 29.97 16.74
CA GLN A 123 -8.06 28.79 17.09
C GLN A 123 -8.69 27.47 16.59
N LEU A 124 -10.02 27.41 16.52
CA LEU A 124 -10.77 26.28 15.96
C LEU A 124 -10.94 26.38 14.43
N SER A 125 -10.36 27.39 13.79
CA SER A 125 -10.60 27.72 12.39
C SER A 125 -12.09 27.97 12.11
N LEU A 126 -12.72 28.79 12.94
CA LEU A 126 -14.13 29.16 12.86
C LEU A 126 -14.30 30.69 12.96
N TYR A 127 -15.42 31.17 12.45
CA TYR A 127 -15.96 32.48 12.78
C TYR A 127 -17.43 32.32 13.16
N VAL A 128 -17.94 33.18 14.04
CA VAL A 128 -19.35 33.14 14.46
C VAL A 128 -20.02 34.49 14.28
N MET A 129 -21.32 34.44 14.06
CA MET A 129 -22.20 35.59 14.04
C MET A 129 -23.63 35.16 14.40
N GLN A 130 -24.53 36.12 14.58
CA GLN A 130 -25.93 35.87 14.91
C GLN A 130 -26.63 34.85 13.99
N GLY A 131 -26.29 34.86 12.70
CA GLY A 131 -26.88 33.97 11.69
C GLY A 131 -26.27 32.56 11.63
N THR A 132 -25.20 32.28 12.40
CA THR A 132 -24.46 31.01 12.37
C THR A 132 -25.34 29.82 12.76
N THR A 133 -26.00 29.86 13.92
CA THR A 133 -26.81 28.72 14.41
C THR A 133 -27.92 28.37 13.43
N ARG A 134 -28.61 29.38 12.87
CA ARG A 134 -29.69 29.14 11.89
C ARG A 134 -29.14 28.48 10.63
N ALA A 135 -28.03 28.97 10.09
CA ALA A 135 -27.40 28.37 8.91
C ALA A 135 -26.93 26.94 9.18
N ALA A 136 -26.26 26.68 10.31
CA ALA A 136 -25.79 25.35 10.71
C ALA A 136 -26.94 24.34 10.82
N LEU A 137 -28.04 24.74 11.48
CA LEU A 137 -29.22 23.89 11.62
C LEU A 137 -29.84 23.53 10.26
N LEU A 138 -29.95 24.52 9.37
CA LEU A 138 -30.49 24.31 8.02
C LEU A 138 -29.55 23.44 7.19
N SER A 139 -28.24 23.69 7.21
CA SER A 139 -27.24 22.93 6.46
C SER A 139 -27.35 21.43 6.75
N CYS A 140 -27.30 21.05 8.03
CA CYS A 140 -27.41 19.67 8.47
C CYS A 140 -28.77 19.06 8.10
N GLY A 141 -29.87 19.77 8.39
CA GLY A 141 -31.21 19.29 8.05
C GLY A 141 -31.45 19.17 6.53
N GLY A 142 -30.79 19.98 5.73
CA GLY A 142 -30.81 19.88 4.27
C GLY A 142 -30.15 18.61 3.74
N VAL A 143 -28.97 18.25 4.27
CA VAL A 143 -28.30 16.99 3.91
C VAL A 143 -29.11 15.78 4.37
N ILE A 144 -29.76 15.86 5.54
CA ILE A 144 -30.70 14.82 6.01
C ILE A 144 -31.83 14.61 5.01
N GLU A 145 -32.53 15.67 4.60
CA GLU A 145 -33.65 15.54 3.65
C GLU A 145 -33.21 15.06 2.26
N ALA A 146 -32.04 15.50 1.78
CA ALA A 146 -31.45 15.00 0.54
C ALA A 146 -31.18 13.48 0.61
N CYS A 147 -30.55 13.02 1.70
CA CYS A 147 -30.26 11.61 1.92
C CYS A 147 -31.53 10.77 2.06
N LEU A 148 -32.53 11.26 2.81
CA LEU A 148 -33.80 10.56 3.01
C LEU A 148 -34.58 10.42 1.70
N ALA A 149 -34.59 11.44 0.83
CA ALA A 149 -35.26 11.36 -0.46
C ALA A 149 -34.68 10.25 -1.35
N VAL A 150 -33.35 10.07 -1.34
CA VAL A 150 -32.68 8.97 -2.06
C VAL A 150 -32.90 7.63 -1.37
N ALA A 151 -32.73 7.56 -0.06
CA ALA A 151 -32.85 6.34 0.72
C ALA A 151 -34.27 5.73 0.68
N ARG A 152 -35.30 6.59 0.59
CA ARG A 152 -36.71 6.18 0.44
C ARG A 152 -37.10 5.85 -1.00
N GLY A 153 -36.21 6.07 -1.96
CA GLY A 153 -36.47 5.85 -3.39
C GLY A 153 -37.40 6.89 -4.03
N GLU A 154 -37.56 8.06 -3.40
CA GLU A 154 -38.33 9.17 -3.97
C GLU A 154 -37.57 9.86 -5.11
N LEU A 155 -36.24 9.84 -5.03
CA LEU A 155 -35.29 10.32 -6.02
C LEU A 155 -34.16 9.30 -6.15
N GLN A 156 -33.47 9.29 -7.30
CA GLN A 156 -32.31 8.43 -7.48
C GLN A 156 -31.04 9.11 -6.97
N LYS A 157 -30.91 10.42 -7.19
CA LYS A 157 -29.73 11.19 -6.83
C LYS A 157 -30.09 12.57 -6.30
N THR A 158 -29.24 13.15 -5.46
CA THR A 158 -29.45 14.52 -4.96
C THR A 158 -28.15 15.31 -4.84
N PHE A 159 -28.24 16.64 -4.96
CA PHE A 159 -27.16 17.57 -4.60
C PHE A 159 -27.62 18.55 -3.53
N ALA A 160 -27.07 18.43 -2.32
CA ALA A 160 -27.26 19.39 -1.24
C ALA A 160 -26.24 20.54 -1.35
N ILE A 161 -26.70 21.70 -1.82
CA ILE A 161 -25.92 22.94 -1.96
C ILE A 161 -26.07 23.72 -0.66
N VAL A 162 -25.33 23.27 0.36
CA VAL A 162 -25.50 23.71 1.75
C VAL A 162 -24.27 24.42 2.29
N ARG A 163 -24.45 25.21 3.35
CA ARG A 163 -23.39 25.78 4.17
C ARG A 163 -23.93 26.16 5.55
N PRO A 164 -23.13 26.13 6.63
CA PRO A 164 -21.70 25.77 6.70
C PRO A 164 -21.42 24.29 6.35
N PRO A 165 -20.17 23.94 5.99
CA PRO A 165 -19.73 22.55 5.76
C PRO A 165 -19.82 21.71 7.06
N GLY A 166 -19.49 20.42 6.99
CA GLY A 166 -19.66 19.50 8.11
C GLY A 166 -18.51 18.53 8.43
N HIS A 167 -17.70 18.12 7.46
CA HIS A 167 -16.81 16.94 7.66
C HIS A 167 -15.74 17.05 8.77
N HIS A 168 -15.39 18.26 9.22
CA HIS A 168 -14.46 18.50 10.33
C HIS A 168 -15.11 18.49 11.71
N ALA A 169 -16.44 18.68 11.81
CA ALA A 169 -17.11 18.71 13.11
C ALA A 169 -17.02 17.31 13.76
N GLU A 170 -16.29 17.24 14.86
CA GLU A 170 -16.12 16.03 15.66
C GLU A 170 -17.36 15.79 16.53
N PRO A 171 -17.54 14.58 17.07
CA PRO A 171 -18.65 14.29 18.00
C PRO A 171 -18.78 15.32 19.14
N ASP A 172 -17.65 15.81 19.66
CA ASP A 172 -17.63 16.68 20.83
C ASP A 172 -17.18 18.12 20.56
N GLU A 173 -16.74 18.44 19.33
CA GLU A 173 -16.20 19.78 19.03
C GLU A 173 -16.47 20.23 17.59
N HIS A 174 -16.71 21.53 17.45
CA HIS A 174 -16.91 22.20 16.17
C HIS A 174 -15.58 22.85 15.75
N MET A 175 -15.20 22.70 14.48
CA MET A 175 -13.90 23.17 13.97
C MET A 175 -13.89 23.18 12.44
N GLY A 176 -12.91 23.88 11.84
CA GLY A 176 -12.67 23.82 10.39
C GLY A 176 -13.87 24.26 9.57
N PHE A 177 -14.47 25.41 9.92
CA PHE A 177 -15.71 25.94 9.34
C PHE A 177 -16.97 25.08 9.59
N CYS A 178 -16.86 23.95 10.29
CA CYS A 178 -17.93 22.98 10.47
C CYS A 178 -18.56 23.07 11.87
N PHE A 179 -19.88 23.24 11.93
CA PHE A 179 -20.64 23.33 13.19
C PHE A 179 -21.40 22.05 13.52
N PHE A 180 -21.87 21.31 12.53
CA PHE A 180 -22.42 19.97 12.68
C PHE A 180 -21.87 19.11 11.56
N ASN A 181 -21.63 17.84 11.82
CA ASN A 181 -21.22 16.91 10.78
C ASN A 181 -22.44 16.48 9.95
N ASN A 182 -22.75 17.28 8.93
CA ASN A 182 -23.94 17.13 8.11
C ASN A 182 -24.07 15.71 7.53
N VAL A 183 -22.98 15.17 6.98
CA VAL A 183 -22.95 13.85 6.35
C VAL A 183 -23.04 12.73 7.38
N ALA A 184 -22.34 12.82 8.52
CA ALA A 184 -22.42 11.81 9.57
C ALA A 184 -23.81 11.75 10.20
N VAL A 185 -24.41 12.91 10.52
CA VAL A 185 -25.76 12.98 11.08
C VAL A 185 -26.77 12.41 10.08
N ALA A 186 -26.70 12.80 8.81
CA ALA A 186 -27.59 12.25 7.78
C ALA A 186 -27.44 10.73 7.61
N THR A 187 -26.22 10.21 7.68
CA THR A 187 -25.93 8.77 7.64
C THR A 187 -26.65 8.03 8.77
N ARG A 188 -26.54 8.52 10.02
CA ARG A 188 -27.22 7.92 11.17
C ARG A 188 -28.74 8.01 11.07
N VAL A 189 -29.28 9.15 10.61
CA VAL A 189 -30.73 9.32 10.41
C VAL A 189 -31.24 8.35 9.33
N VAL A 190 -30.52 8.16 8.23
CA VAL A 190 -30.87 7.17 7.20
C VAL A 190 -30.87 5.77 7.78
N GLN A 191 -29.83 5.39 8.52
CA GLN A 191 -29.75 4.07 9.17
C GLN A 191 -30.88 3.86 10.18
N GLN A 192 -31.34 4.90 10.88
CA GLN A 192 -32.43 4.79 11.84
C GLN A 192 -33.81 4.70 11.17
N LEU A 193 -34.06 5.51 10.13
CA LEU A 193 -35.39 5.69 9.54
C LEU A 193 -35.66 4.85 8.28
N THR A 194 -34.64 4.15 7.76
CA THR A 194 -34.75 3.38 6.52
C THR A 194 -34.09 2.01 6.67
N PRO A 195 -34.36 1.05 5.74
CA PRO A 195 -33.71 -0.25 5.78
C PRO A 195 -32.22 -0.21 5.36
N ILE A 196 -31.72 0.90 4.81
CA ILE A 196 -30.32 1.05 4.39
C ILE A 196 -29.42 1.03 5.61
N LYS A 197 -28.46 0.08 5.66
CA LYS A 197 -27.50 -0.05 6.75
C LYS A 197 -26.07 0.18 6.29
N LYS A 198 -25.70 -0.28 5.09
CA LYS A 198 -24.34 -0.16 4.56
C LYS A 198 -24.18 1.10 3.73
N ILE A 199 -23.44 2.08 4.24
CA ILE A 199 -23.27 3.38 3.59
C ILE A 199 -21.79 3.61 3.29
N LEU A 200 -21.49 4.02 2.06
CA LEU A 200 -20.17 4.53 1.68
C LEU A 200 -20.21 6.05 1.77
N ILE A 201 -19.30 6.61 2.55
CA ILE A 201 -18.99 8.04 2.53
C ILE A 201 -17.65 8.19 1.81
N LEU A 202 -17.67 8.81 0.64
CA LEU A 202 -16.46 9.23 -0.04
C LEU A 202 -16.25 10.73 0.21
N ASP A 203 -15.08 11.08 0.73
CA ASP A 203 -14.64 12.44 0.96
C ASP A 203 -13.50 12.78 0.00
N TRP A 204 -13.77 13.70 -0.92
CA TRP A 204 -12.74 14.21 -1.86
C TRP A 204 -12.38 15.66 -1.59
N ASP A 205 -12.88 16.24 -0.50
CA ASP A 205 -12.38 17.53 -0.02
C ASP A 205 -10.87 17.40 0.21
N VAL A 206 -10.12 18.46 -0.10
CA VAL A 206 -8.66 18.41 0.01
C VAL A 206 -8.20 18.23 1.46
N HIS A 207 -9.06 18.53 2.44
CA HIS A 207 -8.81 18.31 3.85
C HIS A 207 -9.36 16.97 4.32
N HIS A 208 -8.66 16.36 5.28
CA HIS A 208 -9.17 15.16 5.93
C HIS A 208 -10.42 15.48 6.76
N GLY A 209 -11.53 14.81 6.48
CA GLY A 209 -12.75 14.87 7.29
C GLY A 209 -12.60 14.10 8.62
N ASN A 210 -11.73 14.59 9.50
CA ASN A 210 -11.44 13.99 10.81
C ASN A 210 -12.71 13.74 11.64
N GLY A 211 -13.68 14.66 11.60
CA GLY A 211 -14.96 14.51 12.29
C GLY A 211 -15.77 13.33 11.76
N THR A 212 -15.83 13.19 10.44
CA THR A 212 -16.54 12.08 9.79
C THR A 212 -15.86 10.74 10.09
N GLN A 213 -14.52 10.68 10.02
CA GLN A 213 -13.80 9.47 10.39
C GLN A 213 -14.04 9.09 11.86
N ARG A 214 -13.97 10.05 12.80
CA ARG A 214 -14.23 9.78 14.22
C ARG A 214 -15.64 9.25 14.48
N ALA A 215 -16.65 9.79 13.78
CA ALA A 215 -18.05 9.40 13.98
C ALA A 215 -18.33 7.91 13.65
N PHE A 216 -17.48 7.28 12.85
CA PHE A 216 -17.64 5.90 12.38
C PHE A 216 -16.38 5.03 12.58
N ASN A 217 -15.42 5.48 13.39
CA ASN A 217 -14.09 4.85 13.49
C ASN A 217 -14.16 3.39 13.94
N ASP A 218 -15.19 3.02 14.71
CA ASP A 218 -15.46 1.68 15.22
C ASP A 218 -16.63 0.97 14.54
N ASP A 219 -17.18 1.51 13.45
CA ASP A 219 -18.43 1.06 12.82
C ASP A 219 -18.23 0.41 11.43
N PRO A 220 -18.36 -0.91 11.28
CA PRO A 220 -18.20 -1.59 9.99
C PRO A 220 -19.38 -1.41 9.03
N SER A 221 -20.49 -0.79 9.47
CA SER A 221 -21.62 -0.50 8.60
C SER A 221 -21.42 0.75 7.75
N VAL A 222 -20.43 1.58 8.07
CA VAL A 222 -20.09 2.79 7.33
C VAL A 222 -18.65 2.71 6.86
N LEU A 223 -18.44 2.71 5.55
CA LEU A 223 -17.11 2.80 4.95
C LEU A 223 -16.80 4.26 4.68
N TYR A 224 -15.77 4.80 5.32
CA TYR A 224 -15.24 6.14 5.05
C TYR A 224 -13.98 6.03 4.21
N ILE A 225 -13.96 6.69 3.05
CA ILE A 225 -12.78 6.80 2.20
C ILE A 225 -12.49 8.29 1.98
N SER A 226 -11.25 8.73 2.25
CA SER A 226 -10.84 10.12 2.08
C SER A 226 -9.58 10.24 1.23
N LEU A 227 -9.59 11.16 0.25
CA LEU A 227 -8.41 11.58 -0.52
C LEU A 227 -8.11 13.03 -0.16
N HIS A 228 -6.99 13.28 0.52
CA HIS A 228 -6.72 14.60 1.10
C HIS A 228 -5.23 14.92 1.08
N ARG A 229 -4.88 16.21 1.04
CA ARG A 229 -3.50 16.68 1.27
C ARG A 229 -3.13 16.44 2.72
N TYR A 230 -1.97 15.83 2.95
CA TYR A 230 -1.56 15.40 4.29
C TYR A 230 -0.20 15.96 4.70
N GLU A 231 0.80 15.96 3.81
CA GLU A 231 2.14 16.48 4.10
C GLU A 231 2.74 15.94 5.41
N GLN A 232 2.62 14.62 5.63
CA GLN A 232 3.07 13.96 6.87
C GLN A 232 2.36 14.51 8.14
N GLY A 233 1.14 15.01 8.00
CA GLY A 233 0.33 15.55 9.09
C GLY A 233 0.66 17.01 9.43
N THR A 234 1.34 17.76 8.55
CA THR A 234 1.53 19.20 8.72
C THR A 234 0.45 20.04 8.04
N PHE A 235 -0.28 19.48 7.07
CA PHE A 235 -1.43 20.14 6.46
C PHE A 235 -2.67 19.97 7.35
N TYR A 236 -3.54 20.99 7.39
CA TYR A 236 -4.74 21.00 8.24
C TYR A 236 -5.63 19.77 7.97
N PRO A 237 -6.19 19.10 8.99
CA PRO A 237 -6.25 19.45 10.43
C PRO A 237 -5.03 19.04 11.27
N CYS A 238 -3.94 18.64 10.62
CA CYS A 238 -2.68 18.20 11.23
C CYS A 238 -2.78 16.89 12.04
N GLY A 239 -1.61 16.30 12.29
CA GLY A 239 -1.47 15.12 13.13
C GLY A 239 -1.67 13.79 12.38
N PRO A 240 -1.55 12.66 13.10
CA PRO A 240 -1.44 11.34 12.50
C PRO A 240 -2.76 10.73 12.02
N PHE A 241 -3.91 11.34 12.36
CA PHE A 241 -5.21 10.69 12.23
C PHE A 241 -5.68 10.52 10.77
N GLY A 242 -5.27 11.44 9.88
CA GLY A 242 -5.45 11.30 8.42
C GLY A 242 -4.42 10.39 7.74
N GLY A 243 -3.45 9.83 8.48
CA GLY A 243 -2.45 8.95 7.90
C GLY A 243 -3.03 7.63 7.38
N MET A 244 -2.37 7.02 6.40
CA MET A 244 -2.79 5.74 5.78
C MET A 244 -2.86 4.55 6.76
N GLN A 245 -2.19 4.64 7.91
CA GLN A 245 -2.22 3.63 8.98
C GLN A 245 -3.47 3.74 9.86
N SER A 246 -4.18 4.88 9.81
CA SER A 246 -5.41 5.12 10.56
C SER A 246 -6.59 4.46 9.87
N CYS A 247 -6.75 3.15 10.10
CA CYS A 247 -7.69 2.30 9.35
C CYS A 247 -9.00 2.00 10.09
N GLY A 248 -9.35 2.76 11.13
CA GLY A 248 -10.44 2.42 12.04
C GLY A 248 -9.97 1.59 13.24
N GLU A 249 -10.89 1.25 14.14
CA GLU A 249 -10.63 0.51 15.36
C GLU A 249 -11.73 -0.50 15.66
N GLY A 250 -11.45 -1.45 16.56
CA GLY A 250 -12.46 -2.42 17.00
C GLY A 250 -13.16 -3.11 15.83
N PRO A 251 -14.52 -3.17 15.82
CA PRO A 251 -15.28 -3.74 14.71
C PRO A 251 -15.15 -2.97 13.39
N GLY A 252 -14.83 -1.67 13.43
CA GLY A 252 -14.65 -0.80 12.26
C GLY A 252 -13.25 -0.86 11.64
N LEU A 253 -12.34 -1.68 12.17
CA LEU A 253 -11.00 -1.84 11.61
C LEU A 253 -11.07 -2.32 10.15
N GLY A 254 -10.47 -1.54 9.25
CA GLY A 254 -10.49 -1.70 7.80
C GLY A 254 -11.53 -0.83 7.08
N TYR A 255 -12.46 -0.18 7.80
CA TYR A 255 -13.55 0.61 7.21
C TYR A 255 -13.29 2.13 7.18
N SER A 256 -12.09 2.55 7.59
CA SER A 256 -11.55 3.89 7.29
C SER A 256 -10.37 3.74 6.32
N VAL A 257 -10.45 4.37 5.16
CA VAL A 257 -9.42 4.30 4.12
C VAL A 257 -8.93 5.69 3.79
N ASN A 258 -7.74 6.03 4.28
CA ASN A 258 -7.10 7.30 3.99
C ASN A 258 -6.11 7.17 2.83
N ILE A 259 -6.22 8.07 1.85
CA ILE A 259 -5.28 8.27 0.75
C ILE A 259 -4.62 9.65 0.96
N PRO A 260 -3.54 9.71 1.77
CA PRO A 260 -2.93 10.97 2.18
C PRO A 260 -1.91 11.45 1.15
N TRP A 261 -2.27 12.45 0.35
CA TRP A 261 -1.35 13.03 -0.62
C TRP A 261 -0.14 13.66 0.07
N PRO A 262 1.09 13.40 -0.44
CA PRO A 262 2.33 13.83 0.22
C PRO A 262 2.58 15.33 0.09
N GLY A 263 1.88 16.00 -0.84
CA GLY A 263 2.00 17.43 -1.10
C GLY A 263 0.90 17.97 -2.01
N ARG A 264 1.09 19.23 -2.42
CA ARG A 264 0.29 19.95 -3.40
C ARG A 264 0.49 19.44 -4.84
N GLY A 265 -0.30 19.96 -5.77
CA GLY A 265 -0.11 19.75 -7.21
C GLY A 265 -0.72 18.47 -7.78
N MET A 266 -1.47 17.71 -6.98
CA MET A 266 -2.17 16.51 -7.44
C MET A 266 -3.19 16.85 -8.53
N THR A 267 -3.23 16.04 -9.58
CA THR A 267 -3.98 16.28 -10.83
C THR A 267 -5.12 15.28 -11.01
N ASP A 268 -5.89 15.44 -12.10
CA ASP A 268 -6.89 14.44 -12.54
C ASP A 268 -6.31 13.03 -12.62
N ALA A 269 -5.07 12.87 -13.11
CA ALA A 269 -4.46 11.57 -13.30
C ALA A 269 -4.26 10.84 -11.96
N ASP A 270 -3.87 11.58 -10.93
CA ASP A 270 -3.57 11.07 -9.59
C ASP A 270 -4.84 10.60 -8.88
N TYR A 271 -5.89 11.43 -8.91
CA TYR A 271 -7.19 11.10 -8.36
C TYR A 271 -7.84 9.93 -9.10
N ILE A 272 -7.82 9.92 -10.43
CA ILE A 272 -8.37 8.81 -11.22
C ILE A 272 -7.59 7.51 -10.99
N TYR A 273 -6.26 7.59 -10.83
CA TYR A 273 -5.44 6.42 -10.50
C TYR A 273 -5.81 5.85 -9.12
N ALA A 274 -5.91 6.69 -8.08
CA ALA A 274 -6.36 6.27 -6.77
C ALA A 274 -7.79 5.69 -6.80
N PHE A 275 -8.68 6.26 -7.60
CA PHE A 275 -10.03 5.73 -7.78
C PHE A 275 -10.04 4.32 -8.36
N GLN A 276 -9.27 4.10 -9.42
CA GLN A 276 -9.21 2.82 -10.11
C GLN A 276 -8.51 1.73 -9.28
N LYS A 277 -7.52 2.11 -8.46
CA LYS A 277 -6.67 1.18 -7.71
C LYS A 277 -7.15 0.90 -6.29
N ILE A 278 -7.75 1.87 -5.62
CA ILE A 278 -8.14 1.79 -4.22
C ILE A 278 -9.65 1.98 -4.06
N VAL A 279 -10.17 3.16 -4.42
CA VAL A 279 -11.55 3.57 -4.07
C VAL A 279 -12.58 2.61 -4.65
N MET A 280 -12.58 2.41 -5.97
CA MET A 280 -13.60 1.61 -6.64
C MET A 280 -13.48 0.11 -6.31
N PRO A 281 -12.28 -0.51 -6.29
CA PRO A 281 -12.15 -1.89 -5.83
C PRO A 281 -12.72 -2.11 -4.43
N ILE A 282 -12.34 -1.29 -3.46
CA ILE A 282 -12.84 -1.38 -2.08
C ILE A 282 -14.35 -1.13 -2.03
N ALA A 283 -14.85 -0.08 -2.69
CA ALA A 283 -16.27 0.24 -2.71
C ALA A 283 -17.12 -0.88 -3.35
N MET A 284 -16.61 -1.54 -4.40
CA MET A 284 -17.28 -2.69 -5.01
C MET A 284 -17.29 -3.92 -4.09
N GLU A 285 -16.20 -4.21 -3.37
CA GLU A 285 -16.15 -5.27 -2.35
C GLU A 285 -17.08 -4.96 -1.17
N PHE A 286 -17.09 -3.71 -0.72
CA PHE A 286 -17.99 -3.25 0.33
C PHE A 286 -19.46 -3.29 -0.10
N ALA A 287 -19.79 -3.14 -1.38
CA ALA A 287 -21.17 -3.19 -1.89
C ALA A 287 -22.15 -2.31 -1.06
N PRO A 288 -21.98 -0.97 -1.09
CA PRO A 288 -22.82 -0.05 -0.33
C PRO A 288 -24.26 -0.05 -0.85
N GLU A 289 -25.20 0.23 0.04
CA GLU A 289 -26.61 0.42 -0.25
C GLU A 289 -26.95 1.89 -0.55
N LEU A 290 -26.12 2.83 -0.10
CA LEU A 290 -26.17 4.27 -0.41
C LEU A 290 -24.73 4.80 -0.49
N VAL A 291 -24.47 5.70 -1.44
CA VAL A 291 -23.22 6.46 -1.51
C VAL A 291 -23.50 7.91 -1.20
N ILE A 292 -22.71 8.49 -0.29
CA ILE A 292 -22.71 9.92 0.02
C ILE A 292 -21.31 10.46 -0.34
N ILE A 293 -21.26 11.54 -1.10
CA ILE A 293 -20.03 12.25 -1.42
C ILE A 293 -19.98 13.51 -0.55
N SER A 294 -19.02 13.57 0.38
CA SER A 294 -18.56 14.81 1.00
C SER A 294 -17.77 15.57 -0.06
N ALA A 295 -18.45 16.52 -0.70
CA ALA A 295 -18.01 17.14 -1.93
C ALA A 295 -17.42 18.52 -1.68
N GLY A 296 -16.17 18.55 -1.21
CA GLY A 296 -15.32 19.72 -1.28
C GLY A 296 -14.83 19.97 -2.70
N PHE A 297 -14.62 21.22 -3.08
CA PHE A 297 -14.02 21.58 -4.37
C PHE A 297 -12.75 22.41 -4.21
N ASP A 298 -12.08 22.30 -3.07
CA ASP A 298 -10.79 22.94 -2.77
C ASP A 298 -9.58 22.14 -3.28
N ALA A 299 -9.76 20.88 -3.71
CA ALA A 299 -8.75 20.20 -4.53
C ALA A 299 -8.77 20.67 -6.01
N ALA A 300 -9.71 21.55 -6.38
CA ALA A 300 -9.88 21.99 -7.76
C ALA A 300 -8.76 22.94 -8.21
N GLU A 301 -8.46 22.91 -9.52
CA GLU A 301 -7.56 23.88 -10.13
C GLU A 301 -8.01 25.33 -9.85
N GLY A 302 -7.12 26.14 -9.27
CA GLY A 302 -7.35 27.54 -8.93
C GLY A 302 -7.79 27.80 -7.50
N ASP A 303 -7.95 26.77 -6.66
CA ASP A 303 -8.15 26.97 -5.22
C ASP A 303 -6.82 27.25 -4.49
N ASP A 304 -6.78 28.37 -3.77
CA ASP A 304 -5.56 28.85 -3.10
C ASP A 304 -5.26 28.10 -1.79
N LEU A 305 -6.22 27.36 -1.21
CA LEU A 305 -6.01 26.61 0.03
C LEU A 305 -5.57 25.17 -0.23
N GLY A 306 -6.23 24.49 -1.17
CA GLY A 306 -5.88 23.09 -1.47
C GLY A 306 -4.66 22.92 -2.36
N GLU A 307 -4.37 23.89 -3.23
CA GLU A 307 -3.22 23.90 -4.16
C GLU A 307 -3.09 22.61 -5.01
N CYS A 308 -4.21 21.94 -5.29
CA CYS A 308 -4.28 20.84 -6.24
C CYS A 308 -4.83 21.32 -7.59
N HIS A 309 -4.88 20.43 -8.56
CA HIS A 309 -5.19 20.72 -9.96
C HIS A 309 -6.24 19.75 -10.52
N VAL A 310 -7.24 19.37 -9.71
CA VAL A 310 -8.37 18.57 -10.18
C VAL A 310 -9.27 19.44 -11.06
N SER A 311 -9.49 19.03 -12.29
CA SER A 311 -10.35 19.75 -13.22
C SER A 311 -11.84 19.42 -12.97
N PRO A 312 -12.78 20.26 -13.46
CA PRO A 312 -14.20 19.91 -13.46
C PRO A 312 -14.49 18.56 -14.13
N ALA A 313 -13.71 18.18 -15.16
CA ALA A 313 -13.84 16.87 -15.81
C ALA A 313 -13.39 15.74 -14.87
N GLY A 314 -12.32 15.93 -14.09
CA GLY A 314 -11.91 15.00 -13.04
C GLY A 314 -13.04 14.69 -12.06
N TYR A 315 -13.68 15.72 -11.49
CA TYR A 315 -14.85 15.55 -10.61
C TYR A 315 -16.02 14.83 -11.29
N ALA A 316 -16.28 15.12 -12.57
CA ALA A 316 -17.32 14.43 -13.34
C ALA A 316 -17.02 12.93 -13.49
N HIS A 317 -15.77 12.55 -13.80
CA HIS A 317 -15.36 11.15 -13.89
C HIS A 317 -15.46 10.43 -12.54
N MET A 318 -14.97 11.05 -11.46
CA MET A 318 -15.10 10.50 -10.10
C MET A 318 -16.57 10.26 -9.72
N THR A 319 -17.44 11.25 -9.96
CA THR A 319 -18.90 11.12 -9.75
C THR A 319 -19.49 9.98 -10.57
N HIS A 320 -19.07 9.85 -11.83
CA HIS A 320 -19.59 8.83 -12.74
C HIS A 320 -19.25 7.41 -12.26
N MET A 321 -18.03 7.19 -11.78
CA MET A 321 -17.63 5.89 -11.22
C MET A 321 -18.47 5.52 -10.00
N LEU A 322 -18.68 6.46 -9.08
CA LEU A 322 -19.47 6.25 -7.85
C LEU A 322 -20.97 6.05 -8.14
N ALA A 323 -21.51 6.71 -9.16
CA ALA A 323 -22.89 6.54 -9.60
C ALA A 323 -23.19 5.11 -10.09
N GLY A 324 -22.18 4.29 -10.38
CA GLY A 324 -22.33 2.86 -10.69
C GLY A 324 -22.60 1.96 -9.47
N LEU A 325 -22.43 2.47 -8.25
CA LEU A 325 -22.63 1.73 -7.00
C LEU A 325 -24.07 1.90 -6.47
N ALA A 326 -24.45 1.11 -5.46
CA ALA A 326 -25.70 1.27 -4.72
C ALA A 326 -26.99 1.34 -5.57
N GLY A 327 -27.00 0.76 -6.78
CA GLY A 327 -28.11 0.88 -7.74
C GLY A 327 -28.35 2.31 -8.23
N GLY A 328 -27.33 3.17 -8.15
CA GLY A 328 -27.39 4.59 -8.51
C GLY A 328 -27.85 5.51 -7.39
N ARG A 329 -28.09 5.00 -6.16
CA ARG A 329 -28.43 5.84 -4.99
C ARG A 329 -27.22 6.64 -4.55
N LEU A 330 -27.20 7.91 -4.95
CA LEU A 330 -26.05 8.80 -4.77
C LEU A 330 -26.48 10.17 -4.23
N VAL A 331 -25.86 10.61 -3.15
CA VAL A 331 -26.04 11.95 -2.59
C VAL A 331 -24.72 12.70 -2.67
N VAL A 332 -24.75 13.93 -3.17
CA VAL A 332 -23.62 14.87 -3.13
C VAL A 332 -23.95 15.94 -2.11
N ALA A 333 -23.08 16.16 -1.12
CA ALA A 333 -23.24 17.20 -0.11
C ALA A 333 -22.04 18.14 -0.15
N LEU A 334 -22.29 19.44 -0.32
CA LEU A 334 -21.22 20.44 -0.43
C LEU A 334 -20.43 20.57 0.89
N GLU A 335 -19.09 20.52 0.79
CA GLU A 335 -18.14 20.77 1.90
C GLU A 335 -17.32 22.05 1.64
N GLY A 336 -16.01 21.97 1.42
CA GLY A 336 -15.08 23.06 1.11
C GLY A 336 -15.05 23.54 -0.35
N GLY A 337 -14.01 24.29 -0.72
CA GLY A 337 -13.86 24.98 -2.02
C GLY A 337 -14.11 26.49 -1.93
N TYR A 338 -13.07 27.28 -2.18
CA TYR A 338 -13.00 28.69 -1.79
C TYR A 338 -12.75 29.62 -2.98
N ASN A 339 -12.29 29.08 -4.12
CA ASN A 339 -12.37 29.79 -5.39
C ASN A 339 -13.79 29.70 -6.00
N LEU A 340 -14.49 30.84 -6.12
CA LEU A 340 -15.87 30.91 -6.59
C LEU A 340 -16.09 30.43 -8.03
N ASP A 341 -15.09 30.56 -8.89
CA ASP A 341 -15.16 30.08 -10.27
C ASP A 341 -14.94 28.55 -10.32
N SER A 342 -13.90 28.06 -9.65
CA SER A 342 -13.57 26.63 -9.58
C SER A 342 -14.70 25.82 -8.94
N ILE A 343 -15.24 26.27 -7.79
CA ILE A 343 -16.37 25.60 -7.13
C ILE A 343 -17.61 25.53 -8.04
N SER A 344 -17.89 26.61 -8.78
CA SER A 344 -19.08 26.69 -9.65
C SER A 344 -18.93 25.77 -10.87
N ARG A 345 -17.75 25.76 -11.51
CA ARG A 345 -17.46 24.88 -12.67
C ARG A 345 -17.45 23.41 -12.26
N SER A 346 -16.82 23.07 -11.14
CA SER A 346 -16.77 21.69 -10.64
C SER A 346 -18.14 21.18 -10.20
N ALA A 347 -18.90 21.97 -9.43
CA ALA A 347 -20.26 21.63 -9.04
C ALA A 347 -21.21 21.46 -10.24
N LEU A 348 -21.06 22.29 -11.28
CA LEU A 348 -21.79 22.14 -12.54
C LEU A 348 -21.46 20.81 -13.22
N ALA A 349 -20.17 20.46 -13.33
CA ALA A 349 -19.74 19.21 -13.95
C ALA A 349 -20.24 17.96 -13.20
N VAL A 350 -20.23 17.99 -11.86
CA VAL A 350 -20.86 16.95 -11.02
C VAL A 350 -22.36 16.85 -11.32
N THR A 351 -23.06 17.99 -11.38
CA THR A 351 -24.50 18.04 -11.64
C THR A 351 -24.87 17.46 -13.01
N ASN A 352 -24.06 17.70 -14.04
CA ASN A 352 -24.25 17.09 -15.37
C ASN A 352 -24.32 15.56 -15.28
N VAL A 353 -23.39 14.97 -14.52
CA VAL A 353 -23.34 13.51 -14.31
C VAL A 353 -24.52 13.01 -13.48
N LEU A 354 -24.97 13.78 -12.48
CA LEU A 354 -26.18 13.44 -11.72
C LEU A 354 -27.40 13.36 -12.66
N LEU A 355 -27.54 14.35 -13.55
CA LEU A 355 -28.60 14.43 -14.58
C LEU A 355 -28.48 13.38 -15.70
N GLY A 356 -27.40 12.58 -15.71
CA GLY A 356 -27.20 11.47 -16.64
C GLY A 356 -26.39 11.82 -17.88
N GLU A 357 -25.76 13.00 -17.92
CA GLU A 357 -24.81 13.35 -18.97
C GLU A 357 -23.49 12.59 -18.79
N ALA A 358 -22.85 12.22 -19.89
CA ALA A 358 -21.55 11.57 -19.86
C ALA A 358 -20.46 12.59 -19.48
N PRO A 359 -19.47 12.21 -18.64
CA PRO A 359 -18.35 13.10 -18.35
C PRO A 359 -17.55 13.40 -19.63
N GLY A 360 -17.00 14.61 -19.73
CA GLY A 360 -16.14 15.01 -20.85
C GLY A 360 -14.90 14.13 -20.95
N ALA A 361 -14.37 13.95 -22.17
CA ALA A 361 -13.16 13.14 -22.36
C ALA A 361 -11.95 13.77 -21.67
N LEU A 362 -11.27 13.00 -20.82
CA LEU A 362 -9.97 13.37 -20.29
C LEU A 362 -8.89 13.06 -21.33
N PRO A 363 -7.91 13.95 -21.57
CA PRO A 363 -6.80 13.66 -22.46
C PRO A 363 -5.93 12.53 -21.89
N PRO A 364 -5.07 11.89 -22.72
CA PRO A 364 -4.04 10.98 -22.19
C PRO A 364 -3.21 11.68 -21.12
N MET A 365 -3.12 11.03 -19.96
CA MET A 365 -2.49 11.58 -18.77
C MET A 365 -1.75 10.47 -18.03
N VAL A 366 -0.76 10.85 -17.21
CA VAL A 366 0.08 9.95 -16.43
C VAL A 366 0.05 10.44 -14.99
N ALA A 367 -0.25 9.55 -14.05
CA ALA A 367 -0.20 9.87 -12.63
C ALA A 367 1.25 10.15 -12.21
N GLY A 368 1.44 11.14 -11.35
CA GLY A 368 2.74 11.51 -10.82
C GLY A 368 3.35 10.41 -9.95
N GLU A 369 4.68 10.41 -9.87
CA GLU A 369 5.45 9.42 -9.11
C GLU A 369 4.99 9.38 -7.64
N GLU A 370 4.96 10.53 -6.98
CA GLU A 370 4.51 10.69 -5.58
C GLU A 370 3.11 10.11 -5.34
N ALA A 371 2.18 10.30 -6.30
CA ALA A 371 0.83 9.76 -6.21
C ALA A 371 0.82 8.24 -6.38
N THR A 372 1.60 7.71 -7.32
CA THR A 372 1.69 6.25 -7.54
C THR A 372 2.34 5.53 -6.35
N GLU A 373 3.37 6.12 -5.74
CA GLU A 373 3.99 5.62 -4.51
C GLU A 373 3.02 5.65 -3.34
N THR A 374 2.31 6.77 -3.15
CA THR A 374 1.29 6.90 -2.11
C THR A 374 0.21 5.82 -2.26
N VAL A 375 -0.31 5.63 -3.47
CA VAL A 375 -1.31 4.60 -3.76
C VAL A 375 -0.74 3.19 -3.55
N PHE A 376 0.54 2.95 -3.86
CA PHE A 376 1.20 1.67 -3.57
C PHE A 376 1.28 1.40 -2.05
N LEU A 377 1.68 2.39 -1.26
CA LEU A 377 1.75 2.27 0.20
C LEU A 377 0.36 2.08 0.81
N VAL A 378 -0.65 2.83 0.34
CA VAL A 378 -2.05 2.63 0.73
C VAL A 378 -2.51 1.22 0.37
N ALA A 379 -2.17 0.70 -0.82
CA ALA A 379 -2.49 -0.67 -1.18
C ALA A 379 -1.83 -1.69 -0.24
N HIS A 380 -0.60 -1.41 0.22
CA HIS A 380 0.10 -2.27 1.18
C HIS A 380 -0.56 -2.30 2.56
N GLU A 381 -1.13 -1.18 3.00
CA GLU A 381 -1.89 -1.12 4.24
C GLU A 381 -3.27 -1.75 4.09
N GLN A 382 -3.98 -1.44 3.01
CA GLN A 382 -5.38 -1.85 2.82
C GLN A 382 -5.55 -3.31 2.41
N ASN A 383 -4.56 -3.97 1.79
CA ASN A 383 -4.66 -5.40 1.47
C ASN A 383 -4.82 -6.31 2.72
N LYS A 384 -4.50 -5.79 3.91
CA LYS A 384 -4.72 -6.48 5.18
C LYS A 384 -6.20 -6.71 5.44
N PHE A 385 -7.06 -5.86 4.90
CA PHE A 385 -8.51 -5.82 5.15
C PHE A 385 -9.34 -6.14 3.90
N TRP A 386 -8.89 -5.70 2.72
CA TRP A 386 -9.64 -5.77 1.46
C TRP A 386 -8.97 -6.69 0.44
N LYS A 387 -9.71 -7.70 -0.04
CA LYS A 387 -9.19 -8.68 -1.01
C LYS A 387 -9.09 -8.13 -2.42
N SER A 388 -9.89 -7.11 -2.74
CA SER A 388 -9.91 -6.42 -4.03
C SER A 388 -8.65 -5.60 -4.29
N VAL A 389 -7.83 -5.35 -3.27
CA VAL A 389 -6.63 -4.53 -3.36
C VAL A 389 -5.40 -5.43 -3.51
N ASP A 390 -4.76 -5.39 -4.68
CA ASP A 390 -3.50 -6.07 -4.93
C ASP A 390 -2.33 -5.07 -4.98
N PRO A 391 -1.45 -5.04 -3.97
CA PRO A 391 -0.29 -4.16 -3.95
C PRO A 391 0.62 -4.32 -5.17
N LYS A 392 0.74 -5.54 -5.71
CA LYS A 392 1.59 -5.78 -6.90
C LYS A 392 1.05 -5.07 -8.13
N SER A 393 -0.26 -4.87 -8.20
CA SER A 393 -0.90 -4.13 -9.29
C SER A 393 -0.67 -2.62 -9.21
N CYS A 394 -0.20 -2.13 -8.06
CA CYS A 394 0.10 -0.73 -7.76
C CYS A 394 1.61 -0.46 -7.69
N GLU A 395 2.47 -1.49 -7.83
CA GLU A 395 3.93 -1.34 -7.75
C GLU A 395 4.40 -0.25 -8.73
N PRO A 396 5.07 0.81 -8.25
CA PRO A 396 5.55 1.88 -9.10
C PRO A 396 6.42 1.29 -10.20
N ARG A 397 6.09 1.61 -11.45
CA ARG A 397 6.90 1.20 -12.60
C ARG A 397 8.03 2.20 -12.74
N GLU A 398 9.05 2.08 -11.89
CA GLU A 398 10.32 2.73 -12.19
C GLU A 398 10.88 2.08 -13.46
N GLY A 399 10.91 2.86 -14.53
CA GLY A 399 11.88 2.60 -15.58
C GLY A 399 13.24 2.84 -14.96
N LEU A 400 13.91 1.79 -14.47
CA LEU A 400 15.32 1.83 -14.08
C LEU A 400 16.08 2.53 -15.20
N GLU A 401 16.40 3.81 -15.03
CA GLU A 401 17.16 4.56 -16.02
C GLU A 401 18.53 3.87 -16.18
N GLU A 402 19.07 3.86 -17.40
CA GLU A 402 20.38 3.23 -17.71
C GLU A 402 21.55 3.77 -16.85
N ILE A 403 21.35 4.88 -16.13
CA ILE A 403 22.33 5.48 -15.21
C ILE A 403 22.27 4.92 -13.78
N SER A 404 21.31 4.05 -13.46
CA SER A 404 21.13 3.49 -12.11
C SER A 404 22.00 2.25 -11.88
N PHE A 405 22.64 2.19 -10.71
CA PHE A 405 23.29 0.98 -10.22
C PHE A 405 22.47 0.39 -9.08
N SER A 406 22.24 -0.92 -9.12
CA SER A 406 21.59 -1.59 -8.00
C SER A 406 22.50 -1.63 -6.77
N ILE A 407 21.93 -1.54 -5.57
CA ILE A 407 22.70 -1.67 -4.32
C ILE A 407 23.59 -2.94 -4.33
N PRO A 408 23.11 -4.13 -4.75
CA PRO A 408 23.98 -5.30 -4.88
C PRO A 408 25.19 -5.12 -5.79
N GLU A 409 25.10 -4.35 -6.88
CA GLU A 409 26.25 -4.06 -7.76
C GLU A 409 27.29 -3.19 -7.07
N VAL A 410 26.84 -2.16 -6.34
CA VAL A 410 27.72 -1.31 -5.55
C VAL A 410 28.46 -2.12 -4.47
N LEU A 411 27.73 -3.00 -3.76
CA LEU A 411 28.31 -3.88 -2.75
C LEU A 411 29.33 -4.87 -3.33
N LYS A 412 29.06 -5.43 -4.52
CA LYS A 412 29.99 -6.31 -5.26
C LYS A 412 31.28 -5.59 -5.62
N ALA A 413 31.18 -4.38 -6.19
CA ALA A 413 32.34 -3.58 -6.55
C ALA A 413 33.19 -3.22 -5.32
N HIS A 414 32.55 -2.81 -4.21
CA HIS A 414 33.23 -2.53 -2.95
C HIS A 414 33.99 -3.76 -2.43
N ARG A 415 33.35 -4.93 -2.38
CA ARG A 415 33.99 -6.17 -1.91
C ARG A 415 35.17 -6.57 -2.80
N GLN A 416 35.01 -6.54 -4.12
CA GLN A 416 36.09 -6.86 -5.05
C GLN A 416 37.31 -5.96 -4.82
N HIS A 417 37.08 -4.64 -4.68
CA HIS A 417 38.14 -3.68 -4.39
C HIS A 417 38.81 -3.95 -3.04
N TYR A 418 38.04 -4.29 -2.00
CA TYR A 418 38.56 -4.64 -0.68
C TYR A 418 39.44 -5.90 -0.72
N LEU A 419 38.98 -6.98 -1.35
CA LEU A 419 39.73 -8.25 -1.46
C LEU A 419 41.04 -8.06 -2.25
N TYR A 420 41.02 -7.27 -3.31
CA TYR A 420 42.23 -6.94 -4.07
C TYR A 420 43.21 -6.10 -3.25
N THR A 421 42.75 -4.99 -2.65
CA THR A 421 43.66 -4.03 -1.99
C THR A 421 44.18 -4.47 -0.63
N GLN A 422 43.43 -5.27 0.13
CA GLN A 422 43.81 -5.67 1.48
C GLN A 422 44.36 -7.10 1.56
N HIS A 423 43.98 -7.96 0.60
CA HIS A 423 44.31 -9.38 0.62
C HIS A 423 45.02 -9.87 -0.66
N ASP A 424 45.34 -8.97 -1.61
CA ASP A 424 45.99 -9.30 -2.88
C ASP A 424 45.30 -10.44 -3.66
N MET A 425 43.98 -10.55 -3.48
CA MET A 425 43.19 -11.60 -4.14
C MET A 425 42.88 -11.21 -5.58
N MET A 426 42.93 -12.19 -6.47
CA MET A 426 42.67 -12.04 -7.90
C MET A 426 41.35 -12.69 -8.28
N GLN A 427 40.70 -12.16 -9.33
CA GLN A 427 39.46 -12.71 -9.84
C GLN A 427 39.71 -14.04 -10.58
N ILE A 428 38.81 -15.00 -10.39
CA ILE A 428 38.77 -16.23 -11.18
C ILE A 428 37.94 -16.01 -12.47
N PRO A 429 38.51 -16.28 -13.66
CA PRO A 429 37.77 -16.24 -14.92
C PRO A 429 36.87 -17.48 -15.08
N LEU A 430 35.60 -17.29 -15.46
CA LEU A 430 34.68 -18.41 -15.72
C LEU A 430 34.54 -18.61 -17.23
N LEU A 431 34.76 -19.84 -17.69
CA LEU A 431 34.73 -20.18 -19.12
C LEU A 431 33.31 -20.30 -19.67
N THR A 432 32.33 -20.55 -18.80
CA THR A 432 30.92 -20.67 -19.20
C THR A 432 30.29 -19.28 -19.29
N PRO A 433 29.82 -18.82 -20.47
CA PRO A 433 29.27 -17.48 -20.64
C PRO A 433 28.13 -17.15 -19.67
N ASP A 434 27.32 -18.14 -19.29
CA ASP A 434 26.24 -17.96 -18.32
C ASP A 434 26.74 -17.78 -16.89
N LEU A 435 27.78 -18.52 -16.48
CA LEU A 435 28.39 -18.34 -15.16
C LEU A 435 29.17 -17.02 -15.09
N GLU A 436 29.91 -16.66 -16.14
CA GLU A 436 30.62 -15.37 -16.23
C GLU A 436 29.64 -14.19 -16.16
N ARG A 437 28.52 -14.24 -16.91
CA ARG A 437 27.50 -13.19 -16.85
C ARG A 437 26.91 -13.01 -15.45
N ARG A 438 26.80 -14.09 -14.67
CA ARG A 438 26.11 -14.07 -13.35
C ARG A 438 27.05 -13.88 -12.16
N PHE A 439 28.28 -14.40 -12.22
CA PHE A 439 29.24 -14.45 -11.11
C PHE A 439 30.60 -13.80 -11.41
N SER A 440 30.79 -13.19 -12.59
CA SER A 440 31.96 -12.32 -12.82
C SER A 440 32.11 -11.33 -11.67
N THR A 441 33.36 -11.07 -11.27
CA THR A 441 33.75 -10.21 -10.14
C THR A 441 33.33 -10.66 -8.74
N GLN A 442 32.64 -11.81 -8.61
CA GLN A 442 32.16 -12.33 -7.32
C GLN A 442 32.96 -13.51 -6.78
N ILE A 443 33.93 -13.99 -7.55
CA ILE A 443 34.77 -15.13 -7.20
C ILE A 443 36.22 -14.71 -7.28
N SER A 444 36.93 -14.86 -6.17
CA SER A 444 38.30 -14.41 -6.00
C SER A 444 39.13 -15.47 -5.31
N CYS A 445 40.43 -15.51 -5.60
CA CYS A 445 41.37 -16.41 -4.95
C CYS A 445 42.67 -15.71 -4.58
N THR A 446 43.41 -16.31 -3.64
CA THR A 446 44.79 -15.91 -3.37
C THR A 446 45.73 -16.36 -4.51
N SER A 447 46.88 -15.72 -4.64
CA SER A 447 47.85 -15.99 -5.72
C SER A 447 48.51 -17.38 -5.61
N ASP A 448 48.53 -17.97 -4.41
CA ASP A 448 49.14 -19.25 -4.08
C ASP A 448 48.18 -20.45 -4.22
N LEU A 449 46.98 -20.25 -4.81
CA LEU A 449 45.90 -21.25 -4.89
C LEU A 449 46.35 -22.63 -5.40
N PHE A 450 47.23 -22.68 -6.40
CA PHE A 450 47.68 -23.95 -7.00
C PHE A 450 48.87 -24.59 -6.28
N GLU A 451 49.64 -23.82 -5.51
CA GLU A 451 50.90 -24.26 -4.90
C GLU A 451 50.71 -24.66 -3.43
N ASN A 452 49.76 -24.05 -2.73
CA ASN A 452 49.55 -24.26 -1.32
C ASN A 452 48.94 -25.66 -1.03
N ASN A 453 49.46 -26.33 0.00
CA ASN A 453 49.00 -27.66 0.39
C ASN A 453 47.63 -27.63 1.12
N THR A 454 47.26 -26.48 1.71
CA THR A 454 45.99 -26.28 2.41
C THR A 454 45.18 -25.17 1.73
N MET A 455 43.91 -25.46 1.43
CA MET A 455 42.99 -24.55 0.74
C MET A 455 41.67 -24.43 1.49
N VAL A 456 41.21 -23.20 1.69
CA VAL A 456 39.88 -22.89 2.21
C VAL A 456 38.99 -22.49 1.03
N VAL A 457 37.84 -23.16 0.89
CA VAL A 457 36.79 -22.77 -0.06
C VAL A 457 35.64 -22.18 0.73
N PHE A 458 35.44 -20.88 0.60
CA PHE A 458 34.45 -20.13 1.35
C PHE A 458 33.29 -19.71 0.45
N LEU A 459 32.11 -20.24 0.74
CA LEU A 459 30.87 -20.03 -0.01
C LEU A 459 29.90 -19.24 0.87
N HIS A 460 29.53 -18.04 0.41
CA HIS A 460 28.73 -17.14 1.22
C HIS A 460 27.84 -16.22 0.37
N GLU A 461 26.99 -15.43 1.03
CA GLU A 461 26.26 -14.31 0.44
C GLU A 461 26.76 -12.98 1.03
N PHE A 462 26.20 -11.86 0.56
CA PHE A 462 26.41 -10.57 1.23
C PHE A 462 25.90 -10.62 2.67
N GLY A 463 26.60 -9.89 3.55
CA GLY A 463 26.13 -9.68 4.91
C GLY A 463 24.86 -8.82 4.97
N ASN A 464 24.48 -8.41 6.17
CA ASN A 464 23.27 -7.60 6.34
C ASN A 464 23.56 -6.13 6.05
N LEU A 465 22.77 -5.55 5.15
CA LEU A 465 22.69 -4.11 4.97
C LEU A 465 21.65 -3.54 5.93
N ARG A 466 22.06 -2.61 6.79
CA ARG A 466 21.13 -1.83 7.60
C ARG A 466 20.88 -0.51 6.91
N ILE A 467 19.63 -0.26 6.56
CA ILE A 467 19.17 0.97 5.93
C ILE A 467 18.26 1.68 6.93
N GLN A 468 18.55 2.95 7.17
CA GLN A 468 17.62 3.87 7.79
C GLN A 468 17.11 4.83 6.71
N LEU A 469 15.81 5.10 6.70
CA LEU A 469 15.21 6.03 5.75
C LEU A 469 15.14 7.44 6.35
N GLN A 470 15.33 8.47 5.52
CA GLN A 470 15.11 9.87 5.89
C GLN A 470 13.63 10.13 6.22
N SER A 471 12.72 9.54 5.44
CA SER A 471 11.28 9.53 5.68
C SER A 471 10.64 8.31 5.01
N SER A 472 9.53 7.80 5.57
CA SER A 472 8.73 6.74 4.94
C SER A 472 8.03 7.20 3.66
N ALA A 473 7.88 8.51 3.47
CA ALA A 473 7.20 9.08 2.30
C ALA A 473 8.11 9.18 1.07
N THR A 474 9.40 9.48 1.25
CA THR A 474 10.34 9.70 0.14
C THR A 474 11.25 8.51 -0.14
N LEU A 475 11.24 7.50 0.73
CA LEU A 475 12.05 6.28 0.63
C LEU A 475 13.57 6.52 0.48
N ASN A 476 14.05 7.74 0.75
CA ASN A 476 15.46 8.12 0.65
C ASN A 476 16.28 7.52 1.80
N VAL A 477 17.49 7.02 1.49
CA VAL A 477 18.40 6.42 2.48
C VAL A 477 19.13 7.50 3.30
N GLU A 478 19.06 7.42 4.63
CA GLU A 478 19.90 8.19 5.55
C GLU A 478 21.31 7.59 5.57
N MET A 479 22.19 8.20 4.77
CA MET A 479 23.53 7.67 4.50
C MET A 479 24.41 7.55 5.75
N GLU A 480 24.27 8.44 6.73
CA GLU A 480 25.13 8.46 7.94
C GLU A 480 24.82 7.33 8.92
N ARG A 481 23.61 6.78 8.89
CA ARG A 481 23.15 5.72 9.80
C ARG A 481 22.97 4.37 9.12
N SER A 482 23.17 4.32 7.81
CA SER A 482 23.09 3.10 7.02
C SER A 482 24.47 2.48 6.84
N TYR A 483 24.62 1.20 7.17
CA TYR A 483 25.93 0.52 7.11
C TYR A 483 25.83 -0.95 6.73
N LEU A 484 26.90 -1.44 6.09
CA LEU A 484 27.09 -2.83 5.71
C LEU A 484 27.81 -3.60 6.83
N LEU A 485 27.19 -4.68 7.31
CA LEU A 485 27.83 -5.62 8.23
C LEU A 485 28.48 -6.77 7.43
N ASP A 486 29.79 -6.67 7.17
CA ASP A 486 30.56 -7.71 6.48
C ASP A 486 31.28 -8.63 7.48
N PHE A 487 30.74 -9.84 7.64
CA PHE A 487 31.25 -10.83 8.58
C PHE A 487 32.46 -11.61 8.05
N SER A 488 32.80 -11.51 6.75
CA SER A 488 33.90 -12.32 6.22
C SER A 488 35.28 -11.80 6.66
N LYS A 489 35.39 -10.53 7.06
CA LYS A 489 36.67 -9.88 7.39
C LYS A 489 37.52 -10.66 8.40
N GLU A 490 36.89 -11.17 9.46
CA GLU A 490 37.59 -11.93 10.50
C GLU A 490 38.04 -13.31 10.00
N LEU A 491 37.20 -13.97 9.21
CA LEU A 491 37.53 -15.25 8.58
C LEU A 491 38.72 -15.07 7.63
N LEU A 492 38.69 -14.06 6.76
CA LEU A 492 39.79 -13.74 5.83
C LEU A 492 41.10 -13.47 6.58
N THR A 493 41.02 -12.74 7.70
CA THR A 493 42.18 -12.45 8.56
C THR A 493 42.74 -13.72 9.20
N TRP A 494 41.87 -14.62 9.67
CA TRP A 494 42.29 -15.92 10.21
C TRP A 494 42.97 -16.80 9.16
N VAL A 495 42.38 -16.93 7.97
CA VAL A 495 42.95 -17.71 6.86
C VAL A 495 44.33 -17.19 6.46
N LYS A 496 44.48 -15.86 6.34
CA LYS A 496 45.77 -15.22 6.04
C LYS A 496 46.80 -15.47 7.15
N ARG A 497 46.40 -15.41 8.42
CA ARG A 497 47.28 -15.66 9.58
C ARG A 497 47.81 -17.10 9.59
N GLU A 498 46.98 -18.07 9.22
CA GLU A 498 47.37 -19.49 9.16
C GLU A 498 48.17 -19.86 7.91
N GLY A 499 48.31 -18.92 6.95
CA GLY A 499 49.02 -19.15 5.69
C GLY A 499 48.29 -20.12 4.74
N PHE A 500 46.97 -20.20 4.81
CA PHE A 500 46.18 -21.03 3.90
C PHE A 500 45.83 -20.26 2.63
N SER A 501 45.73 -20.98 1.51
CA SER A 501 45.15 -20.40 0.29
C SER A 501 43.63 -20.28 0.43
N LEU A 502 43.04 -19.29 -0.22
CA LEU A 502 41.61 -19.02 -0.15
C LEU A 502 40.98 -18.96 -1.53
N LEU A 503 39.82 -19.59 -1.64
CA LEU A 503 38.86 -19.46 -2.72
C LEU A 503 37.56 -18.88 -2.15
N ASP A 504 37.30 -17.58 -2.39
CA ASP A 504 36.12 -16.84 -1.95
C ASP A 504 35.08 -16.83 -3.07
N ALA A 505 33.86 -17.30 -2.78
CA ALA A 505 32.77 -17.36 -3.75
C ALA A 505 31.49 -16.76 -3.16
N ASN A 506 31.11 -15.57 -3.64
CA ASN A 506 29.84 -14.95 -3.32
C ASN A 506 28.73 -15.44 -4.26
N LEU A 507 27.72 -16.09 -3.67
CA LEU A 507 26.68 -16.82 -4.40
C LEU A 507 25.46 -15.96 -4.79
N PHE A 508 25.50 -14.63 -4.62
CA PHE A 508 24.39 -13.76 -4.99
C PHE A 508 24.43 -13.38 -6.49
N PRO A 509 23.62 -13.98 -7.38
CA PRO A 509 23.79 -13.81 -8.83
C PRO A 509 23.52 -12.36 -9.28
N LYS A 510 24.18 -11.90 -10.35
CA LYS A 510 23.81 -10.63 -11.02
C LYS A 510 22.38 -10.73 -11.63
N PRO A 511 21.58 -9.64 -11.61
CA PRO A 511 20.26 -9.61 -12.22
C PRO A 511 20.35 -9.86 -13.73
N ALA A 512 19.36 -10.55 -14.30
CA ALA A 512 19.32 -10.80 -15.74
C ALA A 512 18.69 -9.60 -16.47
N PRO A 513 19.29 -9.10 -17.57
CA PRO A 513 18.87 -7.85 -18.20
C PRO A 513 17.54 -7.91 -18.98
N ASN A 514 16.83 -9.05 -19.00
CA ASN A 514 15.46 -9.17 -19.51
C ASN A 514 14.97 -10.61 -19.30
N SER A 515 14.21 -10.88 -18.23
CA SER A 515 13.33 -12.05 -18.23
C SER A 515 12.13 -11.89 -17.29
N SER A 516 10.96 -12.22 -17.83
CA SER A 516 9.78 -12.63 -17.07
C SER A 516 10.19 -13.60 -15.95
N ARG A 517 9.73 -13.35 -14.73
CA ARG A 517 9.86 -14.23 -13.54
C ARG A 517 9.11 -15.57 -13.72
N THR A 518 9.43 -16.32 -14.77
CA THR A 518 8.83 -17.62 -15.04
C THR A 518 9.91 -18.64 -15.36
N LYS A 519 9.93 -19.69 -14.53
CA LYS A 519 10.69 -20.95 -14.56
C LYS A 519 12.05 -20.95 -13.84
N ALA A 520 11.96 -21.49 -12.61
CA ALA A 520 12.96 -22.15 -11.80
C ALA A 520 14.22 -21.35 -11.40
N SER A 521 14.31 -21.08 -10.10
CA SER A 521 15.58 -21.00 -9.35
C SER A 521 16.35 -22.33 -9.47
N GLU A 522 16.77 -22.70 -10.67
CA GLU A 522 17.73 -23.78 -10.85
C GLU A 522 19.05 -23.40 -10.18
N ASP A 523 19.66 -24.39 -9.55
CA ASP A 523 20.67 -24.32 -8.48
C ASP A 523 22.01 -23.68 -8.96
N PHE A 524 22.02 -22.39 -9.30
CA PHE A 524 23.22 -21.68 -9.76
C PHE A 524 24.40 -21.81 -8.78
N GLY A 525 24.12 -21.86 -7.48
CA GLY A 525 25.12 -22.09 -6.43
C GLY A 525 25.79 -23.47 -6.51
N ARG A 526 25.05 -24.51 -6.92
CA ARG A 526 25.60 -25.84 -7.17
C ARG A 526 26.50 -25.82 -8.39
N ASP A 527 26.02 -25.27 -9.49
CA ASP A 527 26.72 -25.34 -10.77
C ASP A 527 28.04 -24.56 -10.71
N ILE A 528 28.07 -23.42 -10.00
CA ILE A 528 29.32 -22.68 -9.78
C ILE A 528 30.29 -23.44 -8.88
N LEU A 529 29.83 -24.08 -7.79
CA LEU A 529 30.72 -24.84 -6.92
C LEU A 529 31.29 -26.07 -7.62
N LEU A 530 30.48 -26.79 -8.41
CA LEU A 530 30.96 -27.90 -9.22
C LEU A 530 31.99 -27.44 -10.25
N TYR A 531 31.76 -26.30 -10.90
CA TYR A 531 32.72 -25.71 -11.83
C TYR A 531 34.06 -25.37 -11.13
N LEU A 532 34.01 -24.70 -9.98
CA LEU A 532 35.20 -24.35 -9.20
C LEU A 532 35.95 -25.59 -8.71
N TRP A 533 35.21 -26.62 -8.29
CA TRP A 533 35.80 -27.88 -7.86
C TRP A 533 36.57 -28.56 -8.99
N ASP A 534 35.91 -28.75 -10.14
CA ASP A 534 36.47 -29.51 -11.27
C ASP A 534 37.64 -28.77 -11.94
N ASN A 535 37.61 -27.43 -12.00
CA ASN A 535 38.59 -26.63 -12.75
C ASN A 535 39.69 -25.98 -11.91
N TYR A 536 39.48 -25.78 -10.60
CA TYR A 536 40.46 -25.09 -9.74
C TYR A 536 40.89 -25.97 -8.58
N VAL A 537 39.94 -26.45 -7.76
CA VAL A 537 40.28 -27.19 -6.54
C VAL A 537 40.94 -28.54 -6.87
N GLN A 538 40.37 -29.32 -7.80
CA GLN A 538 40.90 -30.64 -8.15
C GLN A 538 42.23 -30.58 -8.91
N LEU A 539 42.50 -29.48 -9.61
CA LEU A 539 43.76 -29.26 -10.34
C LEU A 539 44.85 -28.64 -9.45
N SER A 540 44.52 -28.18 -8.25
CA SER A 540 45.48 -27.62 -7.30
C SER A 540 46.37 -28.69 -6.64
N GLY A 541 47.51 -28.25 -6.09
CA GLY A 541 48.37 -29.07 -5.23
C GLY A 541 47.79 -29.36 -3.83
N ALA A 542 46.60 -28.84 -3.50
CA ALA A 542 46.04 -28.91 -2.16
C ALA A 542 45.62 -30.33 -1.78
N ARG A 543 46.21 -30.86 -0.70
CA ARG A 543 45.85 -32.16 -0.11
C ARG A 543 44.87 -32.01 1.07
N ASN A 544 44.76 -30.80 1.59
CA ASN A 544 43.96 -30.45 2.74
C ASN A 544 42.96 -29.34 2.37
N VAL A 545 41.78 -29.72 1.91
CA VAL A 545 40.72 -28.78 1.55
C VAL A 545 39.75 -28.62 2.72
N ILE A 546 39.39 -27.37 3.02
CA ILE A 546 38.42 -26.98 4.04
C ILE A 546 37.26 -26.29 3.35
N LEU A 547 36.05 -26.83 3.48
CA LEU A 547 34.85 -26.23 2.91
C LEU A 547 34.13 -25.42 4.00
N ILE A 548 33.83 -24.15 3.75
CA ILE A 548 33.09 -23.28 4.67
C ILE A 548 31.87 -22.73 3.94
N GLY A 549 30.67 -23.14 4.36
CA GLY A 549 29.40 -22.65 3.84
C GLY A 549 28.68 -21.76 4.84
N HIS A 550 28.31 -20.56 4.43
CA HIS A 550 27.49 -19.64 5.22
C HIS A 550 26.12 -19.42 4.58
N GLY A 551 25.05 -19.57 5.36
CA GLY A 551 23.67 -19.39 4.94
C GLY A 551 23.32 -20.29 3.75
N PRO A 552 22.90 -19.74 2.61
CA PRO A 552 22.59 -20.56 1.44
C PRO A 552 23.81 -21.20 0.77
N GLY A 553 25.04 -20.77 1.09
CA GLY A 553 26.27 -21.48 0.68
C GLY A 553 26.42 -22.89 1.25
N SER A 554 25.67 -23.21 2.31
CA SER A 554 25.59 -24.54 2.90
C SER A 554 24.99 -25.61 1.99
N ARG A 555 24.02 -25.24 1.13
CA ARG A 555 23.33 -26.20 0.26
C ARG A 555 24.22 -26.70 -0.89
N PRO A 556 24.91 -25.84 -1.67
CA PRO A 556 25.83 -26.28 -2.71
C PRO A 556 26.90 -27.26 -2.23
N ILE A 557 27.40 -27.09 -0.99
CA ILE A 557 28.37 -28.02 -0.40
C ILE A 557 27.80 -29.43 -0.34
N MET A 558 26.51 -29.59 0.01
CA MET A 558 25.89 -30.91 0.05
C MET A 558 25.74 -31.50 -1.36
N ASP A 559 25.43 -30.68 -2.36
CA ASP A 559 25.37 -31.13 -3.75
C ASP A 559 26.75 -31.56 -4.27
N LEU A 560 27.82 -30.89 -3.83
CA LEU A 560 29.20 -31.27 -4.14
C LEU A 560 29.54 -32.62 -3.50
N LEU A 561 29.20 -32.82 -2.22
CA LEU A 561 29.41 -34.10 -1.51
C LEU A 561 28.69 -35.26 -2.20
N GLU A 562 27.48 -35.03 -2.72
CA GLU A 562 26.69 -36.01 -3.45
C GLU A 562 27.29 -36.36 -4.82
N ARG A 563 27.75 -35.36 -5.58
CA ARG A 563 28.14 -35.53 -7.00
C ARG A 563 29.63 -35.79 -7.22
N ARG A 564 30.47 -35.52 -6.22
CA ARG A 564 31.95 -35.64 -6.27
C ARG A 564 32.51 -36.41 -5.07
N THR A 565 31.74 -37.36 -4.53
CA THR A 565 32.06 -38.10 -3.30
C THR A 565 33.50 -38.62 -3.25
N THR A 566 33.95 -39.34 -4.28
CA THR A 566 35.28 -39.97 -4.29
C THR A 566 36.43 -38.97 -4.18
N THR A 567 36.35 -37.85 -4.90
CA THR A 567 37.38 -36.81 -4.87
C THR A 567 37.33 -36.02 -3.56
N VAL A 568 36.13 -35.74 -3.05
CA VAL A 568 35.94 -35.02 -1.79
C VAL A 568 36.50 -35.83 -0.61
N LEU A 569 36.17 -37.12 -0.51
CA LEU A 569 36.66 -37.99 0.57
C LEU A 569 38.20 -38.07 0.60
N LYS A 570 38.87 -37.85 -0.53
CA LYS A 570 40.34 -37.89 -0.64
C LYS A 570 41.00 -36.59 -0.17
N SER A 571 40.47 -35.43 -0.53
CA SER A 571 41.13 -34.13 -0.33
C SER A 571 40.52 -33.27 0.77
N VAL A 572 39.23 -33.41 1.09
CA VAL A 572 38.57 -32.59 2.11
C VAL A 572 38.87 -33.12 3.51
N LYS A 573 39.24 -32.22 4.43
CA LYS A 573 39.53 -32.54 5.85
C LYS A 573 38.50 -31.98 6.81
N ALA A 574 37.83 -30.89 6.44
CA ALA A 574 36.82 -30.26 7.28
C ALA A 574 35.72 -29.62 6.43
N VAL A 575 34.47 -29.74 6.90
CA VAL A 575 33.28 -29.12 6.33
C VAL A 575 32.56 -28.31 7.40
N ILE A 576 32.71 -26.99 7.35
CA ILE A 576 32.09 -26.06 8.29
C ILE A 576 30.82 -25.48 7.66
N GLN A 577 29.71 -25.54 8.38
CA GLN A 577 28.42 -25.03 7.90
C GLN A 577 27.79 -24.09 8.93
N ILE A 578 27.42 -22.88 8.52
CA ILE A 578 26.85 -21.85 9.39
C ILE A 578 25.46 -21.51 8.85
N ILE A 579 24.41 -22.07 9.45
CA ILE A 579 23.09 -22.19 8.77
C ILE A 579 22.08 -21.17 9.29
N GLY A 580 22.30 -20.61 10.48
CA GLY A 580 21.32 -19.73 11.11
C GLY A 580 20.02 -20.47 11.43
N HIS A 581 18.88 -19.92 11.01
CA HIS A 581 17.54 -20.52 11.20
C HIS A 581 17.04 -21.34 10.00
N SER A 582 17.90 -21.54 8.99
CA SER A 582 17.56 -22.26 7.77
C SER A 582 17.54 -23.77 7.98
N THR A 583 17.01 -24.50 7.00
CA THR A 583 16.96 -25.98 7.10
C THR A 583 18.37 -26.56 7.19
N VAL A 584 18.59 -27.45 8.17
CA VAL A 584 19.91 -28.06 8.35
C VAL A 584 20.24 -28.95 7.15
N PRO A 585 21.38 -28.74 6.50
CA PRO A 585 21.86 -29.56 5.39
C PRO A 585 21.94 -31.02 5.79
N ALA A 586 21.58 -31.93 4.88
CA ALA A 586 21.57 -33.37 5.14
C ALA A 586 22.17 -34.13 3.97
N VAL A 587 23.08 -35.06 4.28
CA VAL A 587 23.65 -35.97 3.28
C VAL A 587 22.55 -36.91 2.74
N PRO A 588 22.54 -37.27 1.44
CA PRO A 588 21.55 -38.18 0.88
C PRO A 588 21.50 -39.56 1.58
N LYS A 589 20.31 -40.19 1.60
CA LYS A 589 20.05 -41.42 2.39
C LYS A 589 20.72 -42.70 1.86
N TYR A 590 21.25 -42.68 0.64
CA TYR A 590 21.64 -43.89 -0.09
C TYR A 590 23.16 -44.15 -0.10
N ILE A 591 23.96 -43.33 0.60
CA ILE A 591 25.42 -43.46 0.71
C ILE A 591 25.81 -43.49 2.20
N ASP A 592 25.81 -44.67 2.81
CA ASP A 592 26.05 -44.82 4.26
C ASP A 592 27.48 -44.41 4.68
N ASP A 593 28.50 -44.75 3.87
CA ASP A 593 29.91 -44.40 4.13
C ASP A 593 30.14 -42.87 4.19
N LEU A 594 29.37 -42.11 3.40
CA LEU A 594 29.46 -40.65 3.36
C LEU A 594 28.83 -40.01 4.61
N ALA A 595 27.77 -40.59 5.16
CA ALA A 595 27.13 -40.06 6.37
C ALA A 595 28.04 -40.19 7.59
N GLU A 596 28.77 -41.31 7.73
CA GLU A 596 29.73 -41.50 8.82
C GLU A 596 30.96 -40.60 8.66
N TRP A 597 31.50 -40.49 7.44
CA TRP A 597 32.58 -39.54 7.16
C TRP A 597 32.16 -38.10 7.43
N TYR A 598 30.99 -37.68 6.95
CA TYR A 598 30.51 -36.32 7.12
C TYR A 598 30.33 -35.99 8.60
N ARG A 599 29.79 -36.91 9.40
CA ARG A 599 29.68 -36.73 10.85
C ARG A 599 31.02 -36.46 11.54
N LYS A 600 32.09 -37.14 11.13
CA LYS A 600 33.42 -36.98 11.74
C LYS A 600 34.17 -35.73 11.26
N ASN A 601 33.88 -35.27 10.04
CA ASN A 601 34.63 -34.19 9.38
C ASN A 601 33.80 -32.90 9.22
N SER A 602 32.64 -32.78 9.87
CA SER A 602 31.81 -31.57 9.77
C SER A 602 31.63 -30.85 11.09
N PHE A 603 31.54 -29.52 11.01
CA PHE A 603 31.32 -28.61 12.13
C PHE A 603 30.12 -27.71 11.79
N VAL A 604 28.95 -28.05 12.31
CA VAL A 604 27.68 -27.46 11.87
C VAL A 604 27.13 -26.53 12.95
N VAL A 605 27.27 -25.24 12.71
CA VAL A 605 26.91 -24.16 13.65
C VAL A 605 25.47 -23.71 13.43
N LEU A 606 24.72 -23.66 14.54
CA LEU A 606 23.34 -23.19 14.56
C LEU A 606 23.00 -22.45 15.88
N PRO A 607 21.98 -21.58 15.88
CA PRO A 607 21.47 -20.95 17.09
C PRO A 607 20.94 -21.97 18.10
N SER A 608 21.11 -21.70 19.40
CA SER A 608 20.54 -22.50 20.50
C SER A 608 19.00 -22.67 20.40
N THR A 609 18.32 -21.74 19.75
CA THR A 609 16.87 -21.72 19.52
C THR A 609 16.41 -22.51 18.28
N HIS A 610 17.32 -23.17 17.57
CA HIS A 610 17.02 -23.80 16.29
C HIS A 610 16.04 -24.98 16.41
N ARG A 611 15.07 -25.08 15.49
CA ARG A 611 14.00 -26.10 15.50
C ARG A 611 14.53 -27.53 15.54
N VAL A 612 15.68 -27.81 14.93
CA VAL A 612 16.29 -29.15 14.87
C VAL A 612 16.70 -29.69 16.25
N LEU A 613 16.87 -28.82 17.25
CA LEU A 613 17.25 -29.18 18.62
C LEU A 613 16.06 -29.60 19.50
N THR A 614 14.83 -29.51 18.98
CA THR A 614 13.63 -29.97 19.70
C THR A 614 13.54 -31.51 19.73
N PRO A 615 12.98 -32.13 20.79
CA PRO A 615 13.05 -33.57 21.07
C PRO A 615 12.29 -34.50 20.09
N THR A 616 11.79 -33.97 18.96
CA THR A 616 10.98 -34.69 17.97
C THR A 616 11.78 -35.53 16.96
N LEU A 617 13.10 -35.38 16.87
CA LEU A 617 13.93 -36.04 15.85
C LEU A 617 14.56 -37.36 16.35
N LYS A 618 14.49 -38.41 15.52
CA LYS A 618 15.07 -39.73 15.84
C LYS A 618 16.61 -39.69 15.74
N PRO A 619 17.36 -40.37 16.63
CA PRO A 619 18.83 -40.38 16.62
C PRO A 619 19.50 -40.85 15.32
N LYS A 620 18.81 -41.68 14.51
CA LYS A 620 19.30 -42.14 13.20
C LYS A 620 19.34 -41.02 12.15
N ASP A 621 18.40 -40.09 12.20
CA ASP A 621 18.30 -38.99 11.23
C ASP A 621 19.34 -37.90 11.51
N LEU A 622 19.77 -37.74 12.77
CA LEU A 622 20.81 -36.80 13.18
C LEU A 622 22.19 -37.10 12.59
N ARG A 623 22.50 -38.37 12.28
CA ARG A 623 23.81 -38.76 11.70
C ARG A 623 24.07 -38.07 10.36
N ARG A 624 23.02 -37.72 9.62
CA ARG A 624 23.10 -37.12 8.29
C ARG A 624 23.33 -35.61 8.32
N HIS A 625 23.20 -34.99 9.49
CA HIS A 625 23.31 -33.55 9.68
C HIS A 625 24.69 -33.08 10.18
N GLY A 626 25.63 -34.01 10.39
CA GLY A 626 26.96 -33.67 10.87
C GLY A 626 27.04 -33.51 12.39
N GLU A 627 28.13 -32.93 12.88
CA GLU A 627 28.25 -32.53 14.29
C GLU A 627 27.58 -31.17 14.52
N LEU A 628 26.45 -31.17 15.23
CA LEU A 628 25.64 -29.99 15.51
C LEU A 628 26.16 -29.25 16.74
N ILE A 629 26.50 -27.97 16.56
CA ILE A 629 27.12 -27.12 17.58
C ILE A 629 26.21 -25.92 17.84
N PRO A 630 25.41 -25.98 18.92
CA PRO A 630 24.54 -24.88 19.29
C PRO A 630 25.35 -23.73 19.91
N ILE A 631 25.15 -22.52 19.41
CA ILE A 631 25.72 -21.29 19.98
C ILE A 631 24.60 -20.35 20.41
N ASP A 632 24.76 -19.71 21.57
CA ASP A 632 23.81 -18.74 22.10
C ASP A 632 23.92 -17.38 21.39
N GLU A 633 23.54 -17.35 20.12
CA GLU A 633 23.46 -16.16 19.27
C GLU A 633 22.36 -16.36 18.22
N SER A 634 21.43 -15.41 18.14
CA SER A 634 20.28 -15.49 17.24
C SER A 634 20.56 -14.83 15.89
N GLN A 635 21.51 -13.89 15.82
CA GLN A 635 21.87 -13.20 14.59
C GLN A 635 22.89 -14.02 13.81
N VAL A 636 22.49 -14.52 12.63
CA VAL A 636 23.36 -15.34 11.75
C VAL A 636 24.69 -14.64 11.43
N VAL A 637 24.65 -13.33 11.21
CA VAL A 637 25.84 -12.51 10.91
C VAL A 637 26.85 -12.49 12.06
N LYS A 638 26.40 -12.61 13.32
CA LYS A 638 27.26 -12.67 14.51
C LYS A 638 27.66 -14.11 14.86
N LEU A 639 26.95 -15.09 14.32
CA LEU A 639 27.15 -16.51 14.61
C LEU A 639 28.53 -16.98 14.16
N ILE A 640 28.99 -16.55 12.97
CA ILE A 640 30.33 -16.88 12.48
C ILE A 640 31.45 -16.30 13.35
N HIS A 641 31.32 -15.04 13.79
CA HIS A 641 32.28 -14.41 14.68
C HIS A 641 32.39 -15.19 15.99
N ARG A 642 31.26 -15.58 16.59
CA ARG A 642 31.29 -16.37 17.83
C ARG A 642 31.79 -17.80 17.63
N ALA A 643 31.56 -18.38 16.46
CA ALA A 643 32.00 -19.73 16.13
C ALA A 643 33.48 -19.83 15.72
N LEU A 644 34.07 -18.73 15.25
CA LEU A 644 35.41 -18.73 14.65
C LEU A 644 36.51 -19.37 15.53
N PRO A 645 36.57 -19.13 16.86
CA PRO A 645 37.55 -19.80 17.71
C PRO A 645 37.39 -21.33 17.72
N GLY A 646 36.15 -21.83 17.80
CA GLY A 646 35.87 -23.27 17.76
C GLY A 646 36.11 -23.88 16.37
N ILE A 647 35.82 -23.12 15.31
CA ILE A 647 36.14 -23.52 13.93
C ILE A 647 37.66 -23.68 13.76
N ALA A 648 38.44 -22.73 14.25
CA ALA A 648 39.91 -22.77 14.16
C ALA A 648 40.48 -23.99 14.91
N GLU A 649 39.98 -24.27 16.11
CA GLU A 649 40.38 -25.44 16.89
C GLU A 649 40.05 -26.75 16.16
N PHE A 650 38.83 -26.89 15.65
CA PHE A 650 38.39 -28.06 14.89
C PHE A 650 39.24 -28.29 13.64
N VAL A 651 39.51 -27.23 12.87
CA VAL A 651 40.37 -27.31 11.68
C VAL A 651 41.78 -27.74 12.04
N ASN A 652 42.37 -27.18 13.10
CA ASN A 652 43.71 -27.56 13.54
C ASN A 652 43.79 -29.05 13.96
N GLN A 653 42.76 -29.56 14.63
CA GLN A 653 42.66 -30.98 14.97
C GLN A 653 42.59 -31.87 13.72
N GLN A 654 41.78 -31.50 12.71
CA GLN A 654 41.68 -32.26 11.46
C GLN A 654 42.95 -32.24 10.61
N LEU A 655 43.73 -31.16 10.70
CA LEU A 655 45.02 -31.03 10.03
C LEU A 655 46.18 -31.70 10.78
N GLY A 656 45.94 -32.19 12.01
CA GLY A 656 46.96 -32.86 12.83
C GLY A 656 48.02 -31.91 13.41
N LYS A 657 47.73 -30.61 13.52
CA LYS A 657 48.59 -29.64 14.22
C LYS A 657 48.41 -29.85 15.74
N GLN A 658 49.49 -30.10 16.50
CA GLN A 658 49.38 -30.14 17.96
C GLN A 658 49.00 -28.76 18.50
N PRO A 659 48.16 -28.67 19.56
CA PRO A 659 47.85 -27.38 20.18
C PRO A 659 49.15 -26.76 20.70
N GLU A 660 49.46 -25.54 20.27
CA GLU A 660 50.53 -24.75 20.89
C GLU A 660 50.21 -24.63 22.38
N SER A 661 51.11 -25.16 23.21
CA SER A 661 51.00 -25.05 24.65
C SER A 661 51.16 -23.58 25.06
N SER A 662 50.02 -22.96 25.38
CA SER A 662 49.79 -21.79 26.25
C SER A 662 50.61 -20.52 26.06
#